data_AF-F3Y849-F1
#
_entry.id   AF-F3Y849-F1
#
_cell.length_a   1.000
_cell.length_b   1.000
_cell.length_c   1.000
_cell.angle_alpha   90.00
_cell.angle_beta   90.00
_cell.angle_gamma   90.00
#
_symmetry.space_group_name_H-M   'P 1'
#
loop_
_entity.id
_entity.type
_entity.pdbx_description
1 polymer ?
#
loop_
_entity_poly.entity_id
_entity_poly.type
_entity_poly.pdbx_seq_one_letter_code
_entity_poly.pdbx_strand_id
1 'polypeptide(L)'
;MSNKKSILWCMSFLIPCGLLTTLWIILHLAPFGNNNLLISDLGTQYMPFLSLLKHLYQGNFLSTYSFFNGLGDSILALSAYYLSSPFNFITMLFSYDQLPLAVLLIITLKISLMGTSMMYYLTKTYRSMTYFTLLFSTSYSFCGFVTIYSLNFMWLDALILLPLITLGIQILWDSKRYWLYSFSLTAAIITNYYMGYMLCIFSVCYSVYWYFKQVHVEKGTQLLKKFLLNSRLFIVSSFLSGISTCFVLLPTLEEMLQTKKTEFNLSSFAFIPKFNLAFFSQFGLGTLDYAIRLNHLPSIFSGLLMTLLCFAYFFVPNETKKEKWAAFLLILTLFISFWLQNMNTIWHMFQLPAGFPYRNSFIFSFLVISFAYKGFLKMQKEKKISIKAPILITLLLIVGIWSLLYENRLEFVLSYHFLWISILFIWCFYFLINLLFMTPKKNYKHSIEIILLFFFVFLELGGNFWIAFKNTPYGDQALFSKTYKTQQKLIQQTFKEDPSLFRLKQTLNTKKTGFREINNGYNDPLLYNYAGISSYSSTLNANTQSSLTDLGLYSKNGRRITYVDNSKVVNLLFNVKNQFSFKKEQRRIKPMLQDNIYIYKNPEAIGMGFLVDPNFKKLNLISKQPLLNQEHVLQSIKEIDEPYFPSAKIVKVNKQTKNHIKLSIRTTTTGDLHLYIPNFSWDNMKKIKVNGKKITHPIAIHTNQLENLGYYKENTPIQLEFITNQPIDLDTLELKTLDQQAFDTLVSSLKEQSLKLIRQRGSNYEGTLQVKGKKKQLLYVSIPYNQNWQVFIDGKPVKAQKILNNFIGINVKGGKHTITFGYQPKSFYYGVTVIITVFVGILYYQLAKRRKNNQQRR
;
A
#
# COMPACT_ATOMS: atom_id res chain seq x y z
N MET A 1 -28.91 -0.13 -37.09
CA MET A 1 -28.98 -0.36 -35.62
C MET A 1 -27.63 -0.64 -34.95
N SER A 2 -26.58 -1.13 -35.65
CA SER A 2 -25.25 -1.36 -35.06
C SER A 2 -24.57 -0.06 -34.61
N ASN A 3 -24.60 1.00 -35.44
CA ASN A 3 -23.94 2.28 -35.12
C ASN A 3 -24.42 2.92 -33.80
N LYS A 4 -25.72 2.89 -33.51
CA LYS A 4 -26.26 3.45 -32.24
C LYS A 4 -25.76 2.70 -31.00
N LYS A 5 -25.64 1.36 -31.07
CA LYS A 5 -25.12 0.56 -29.97
C LYS A 5 -23.62 0.80 -29.78
N SER A 6 -22.85 0.88 -30.86
CA SER A 6 -21.42 1.21 -30.80
C SER A 6 -21.17 2.57 -30.15
N ILE A 7 -21.98 3.59 -30.49
CA ILE A 7 -21.89 4.91 -29.85
C ILE A 7 -22.11 4.82 -28.33
N LEU A 8 -23.14 4.09 -27.88
CA LEU A 8 -23.40 3.94 -26.45
C LEU A 8 -22.27 3.22 -25.71
N TRP A 9 -21.60 2.24 -26.33
CA TRP A 9 -20.40 1.62 -25.76
C TRP A 9 -19.27 2.63 -25.60
N CYS A 10 -18.95 3.38 -26.65
CA CYS A 10 -17.92 4.41 -26.59
C CYS A 10 -18.24 5.47 -25.53
N MET A 11 -19.50 5.91 -25.44
CA MET A 11 -19.94 6.90 -24.46
C MET A 11 -19.86 6.39 -23.02
N SER A 12 -20.01 5.08 -22.78
CA SER A 12 -19.84 4.51 -21.44
C SER A 12 -18.41 4.63 -20.89
N PHE A 13 -17.43 4.83 -21.76
CA PHE A 13 -16.05 5.16 -21.42
C PHE A 13 -15.82 6.69 -21.44
N LEU A 14 -16.23 7.35 -22.53
CA LEU A 14 -15.92 8.76 -22.77
C LEU A 14 -16.59 9.72 -21.79
N ILE A 15 -17.81 9.41 -21.32
CA ILE A 15 -18.51 10.27 -20.35
C ILE A 15 -17.76 10.32 -19.00
N PRO A 16 -17.48 9.19 -18.33
CA PRO A 16 -16.66 9.21 -17.12
C PRO A 16 -15.29 9.84 -17.33
N CYS A 17 -14.63 9.56 -18.47
CA CYS A 17 -13.33 10.13 -18.83
C CYS A 17 -13.39 11.65 -18.93
N GLY A 18 -14.41 12.18 -19.61
CA GLY A 18 -14.62 13.62 -19.77
C GLY A 18 -14.92 14.31 -18.45
N LEU A 19 -15.83 13.75 -17.64
CA LEU A 19 -16.14 14.30 -16.31
C LEU A 19 -14.90 14.36 -15.41
N LEU A 20 -14.11 13.29 -15.39
CA LEU A 20 -12.91 13.24 -14.56
C LEU A 20 -11.82 14.18 -15.08
N THR A 21 -11.65 14.29 -16.40
CA THR A 21 -10.73 15.24 -17.02
C THR A 21 -11.11 16.68 -16.68
N THR A 22 -12.39 17.03 -16.75
CA THR A 22 -12.90 18.34 -16.32
C THR A 22 -12.59 18.59 -14.84
N LEU A 23 -12.75 17.60 -13.97
CA LEU A 23 -12.36 17.73 -12.56
C LEU A 23 -10.85 17.96 -12.40
N TRP A 24 -10.02 17.23 -13.14
CA TRP A 24 -8.56 17.44 -13.12
C TRP A 24 -8.16 18.84 -13.57
N ILE A 25 -8.86 19.41 -14.56
CA ILE A 25 -8.68 20.80 -15.00
C ILE A 25 -9.07 21.77 -13.88
N ILE A 26 -10.24 21.61 -13.26
CA ILE A 26 -10.73 22.45 -12.15
C ILE A 26 -9.77 22.40 -10.95
N LEU A 27 -9.16 21.25 -10.69
CA LEU A 27 -8.20 21.05 -9.59
C LEU A 27 -6.75 21.44 -9.97
N HIS A 28 -6.54 21.95 -11.19
CA HIS A 28 -5.24 22.34 -11.74
C HIS A 28 -4.17 21.23 -11.68
N LEU A 29 -4.58 19.97 -11.84
CA LEU A 29 -3.66 18.84 -11.87
C LEU A 29 -2.90 18.77 -13.19
N ALA A 30 -1.60 18.47 -13.12
CA ALA A 30 -0.75 18.31 -14.29
C ALA A 30 -1.29 17.21 -15.23
N PRO A 31 -1.36 17.45 -16.55
CA PRO A 31 -0.72 18.57 -17.28
C PRO A 31 -1.54 19.87 -17.38
N PHE A 32 -2.75 19.93 -16.82
CA PHE A 32 -3.65 21.10 -16.93
C PHE A 32 -3.31 22.23 -15.93
N GLY A 33 -2.40 21.97 -15.01
CA GLY A 33 -1.82 22.94 -14.09
C GLY A 33 -0.56 22.38 -13.44
N ASN A 34 -0.12 22.96 -12.32
CA ASN A 34 1.12 22.54 -11.64
C ASN A 34 0.88 21.60 -10.44
N ASN A 35 -0.38 21.33 -10.06
CA ASN A 35 -0.67 20.42 -8.96
C ASN A 35 -0.45 18.96 -9.37
N ASN A 36 -0.06 18.09 -8.45
CA ASN A 36 -0.02 16.64 -8.69
C ASN A 36 -0.49 15.83 -7.46
N LEU A 37 -0.61 14.51 -7.64
CA LEU A 37 -1.10 13.60 -6.61
C LEU A 37 0.02 13.05 -5.70
N LEU A 38 1.12 13.80 -5.48
CA LEU A 38 2.15 13.43 -4.49
C LEU A 38 1.67 13.69 -3.06
N ILE A 39 0.64 12.94 -2.65
CA ILE A 39 -0.09 13.05 -1.40
C ILE A 39 -0.33 11.66 -0.81
N SER A 40 -0.51 11.58 0.51
CA SER A 40 -0.85 10.34 1.21
C SER A 40 0.05 9.15 0.82
N ASP A 41 -0.51 7.94 0.74
CA ASP A 41 0.24 6.73 0.36
C ASP A 41 0.57 6.71 -1.15
N LEU A 42 -0.17 7.46 -1.98
CA LEU A 42 0.11 7.57 -3.42
C LEU A 42 1.51 8.15 -3.64
N GLY A 43 1.80 9.29 -3.00
CA GLY A 43 3.10 9.94 -3.10
C GLY A 43 4.23 9.19 -2.37
N THR A 44 3.94 8.64 -1.19
CA THR A 44 4.97 8.07 -0.30
C THR A 44 5.26 6.58 -0.50
N GLN A 45 4.36 5.83 -1.13
CA GLN A 45 4.53 4.39 -1.41
C GLN A 45 4.35 4.09 -2.90
N TYR A 46 3.20 4.44 -3.49
CA TYR A 46 2.82 3.89 -4.80
C TYR A 46 3.68 4.47 -5.92
N MET A 47 3.97 5.77 -5.87
CA MET A 47 4.85 6.41 -6.84
C MET A 47 6.29 5.85 -6.79
N PRO A 48 6.95 5.71 -5.62
CA PRO A 48 8.21 4.97 -5.52
C PRO A 48 8.14 3.51 -6.02
N PHE A 49 7.05 2.78 -5.76
CA PHE A 49 6.88 1.40 -6.24
C PHE A 49 6.75 1.34 -7.77
N LEU A 50 6.09 2.31 -8.40
CA LEU A 50 6.05 2.44 -9.85
C LEU A 50 7.42 2.80 -10.44
N SER A 51 8.24 3.60 -9.75
CA SER A 51 9.63 3.84 -10.14
C SER A 51 10.44 2.53 -10.14
N LEU A 52 10.30 1.72 -9.08
CA LEU A 52 10.88 0.37 -9.02
C LEU A 52 10.40 -0.51 -10.19
N LEU A 53 9.09 -0.54 -10.46
CA LEU A 53 8.54 -1.31 -11.58
C LEU A 53 9.19 -0.89 -12.91
N LYS A 54 9.26 0.41 -13.18
CA LYS A 54 9.91 0.97 -14.35
C LYS A 54 11.38 0.55 -14.45
N HIS A 55 12.11 0.63 -13.35
CA HIS A 55 13.50 0.21 -13.30
C HIS A 55 13.69 -1.29 -13.59
N LEU A 56 12.83 -2.14 -13.05
CA LEU A 56 12.92 -3.60 -13.24
C LEU A 56 12.73 -4.04 -14.70
N TYR A 57 11.88 -3.34 -15.45
CA TYR A 57 11.63 -3.64 -16.88
C TYR A 57 12.58 -2.92 -17.83
N GLN A 58 13.09 -1.73 -17.47
CA GLN A 58 14.11 -1.04 -18.26
C GLN A 58 15.52 -1.62 -18.06
N GLY A 59 15.77 -2.29 -16.94
CA GLY A 59 17.02 -3.01 -16.71
C GLY A 59 17.14 -4.23 -17.62
N ASN A 60 18.37 -4.59 -17.99
CA ASN A 60 18.64 -5.73 -18.87
C ASN A 60 18.14 -7.09 -18.34
N PHE A 61 17.71 -7.19 -17.06
CA PHE A 61 17.23 -8.42 -16.44
C PHE A 61 16.16 -8.20 -15.36
N LEU A 62 15.08 -8.96 -15.43
CA LEU A 62 14.08 -9.08 -14.37
C LEU A 62 14.71 -9.69 -13.11
N SER A 63 14.50 -9.06 -11.95
CA SER A 63 15.05 -9.48 -10.65
C SER A 63 13.90 -9.68 -9.67
N THR A 64 13.84 -10.80 -8.95
CA THR A 64 12.83 -11.05 -7.90
C THR A 64 13.26 -10.51 -6.52
N TYR A 65 14.43 -9.87 -6.46
CA TYR A 65 15.01 -9.26 -5.27
C TYR A 65 15.55 -7.87 -5.62
N SER A 66 15.43 -6.90 -4.71
CA SER A 66 15.92 -5.54 -4.94
C SER A 66 16.53 -4.92 -3.69
N PHE A 67 17.77 -4.43 -3.81
CA PHE A 67 18.45 -3.63 -2.80
C PHE A 67 17.91 -2.21 -2.65
N PHE A 68 16.96 -1.80 -3.51
CA PHE A 68 16.27 -0.53 -3.38
C PHE A 68 15.16 -0.62 -2.33
N ASN A 69 14.66 -1.83 -2.04
CA ASN A 69 13.63 -2.04 -1.03
C ASN A 69 14.27 -2.32 0.34
N GLY A 70 14.46 -1.28 1.15
CA GLY A 70 15.13 -1.39 2.45
C GLY A 70 16.58 -1.82 2.30
N LEU A 71 17.08 -2.71 3.17
CA LEU A 71 18.41 -3.33 3.02
C LEU A 71 18.52 -4.33 1.85
N GLY A 72 17.44 -4.57 1.13
CA GLY A 72 17.27 -5.68 0.21
C GLY A 72 16.16 -6.60 0.70
N ASP A 73 15.18 -6.81 -0.16
CA ASP A 73 14.08 -7.74 0.09
C ASP A 73 13.57 -8.33 -1.24
N SER A 74 12.76 -9.39 -1.14
CA SER A 74 12.00 -9.83 -2.30
C SER A 74 11.03 -8.72 -2.73
N ILE A 75 10.76 -8.68 -4.02
CA ILE A 75 9.76 -7.79 -4.59
C ILE A 75 8.43 -8.52 -4.87
N LEU A 76 8.33 -9.84 -4.65
CA LEU A 76 7.17 -10.61 -5.10
C LEU A 76 5.88 -10.23 -4.36
N ALA A 77 5.87 -10.19 -3.03
CA ALA A 77 4.66 -9.79 -2.30
C ALA A 77 4.33 -8.31 -2.53
N LEU A 78 5.36 -7.46 -2.65
CA LEU A 78 5.19 -6.05 -3.00
C LEU A 78 4.52 -5.92 -4.38
N SER A 79 5.01 -6.66 -5.38
CA SER A 79 4.43 -6.67 -6.72
C SER A 79 3.00 -7.21 -6.71
N ALA A 80 2.74 -8.33 -6.04
CA ALA A 80 1.44 -8.97 -5.93
C ALA A 80 0.35 -8.07 -5.32
N TYR A 81 0.74 -7.19 -4.38
CA TYR A 81 -0.18 -6.25 -3.76
C TYR A 81 -0.29 -4.92 -4.52
N TYR A 82 0.83 -4.37 -4.99
CA TYR A 82 0.90 -2.98 -5.48
C TYR A 82 1.01 -2.87 -7.00
N LEU A 83 1.68 -3.80 -7.68
CA LEU A 83 2.21 -3.57 -9.03
C LEU A 83 1.64 -4.47 -10.13
N SER A 84 0.92 -5.54 -9.81
CA SER A 84 0.39 -6.51 -10.80
C SER A 84 -0.70 -5.98 -11.75
N SER A 85 -1.16 -4.74 -11.58
CA SER A 85 -2.14 -4.11 -12.48
C SER A 85 -1.54 -3.87 -13.87
N PRO A 86 -2.20 -4.31 -14.96
CA PRO A 86 -1.69 -4.11 -16.32
C PRO A 86 -1.58 -2.63 -16.72
N PHE A 87 -2.38 -1.75 -16.10
CA PHE A 87 -2.29 -0.31 -16.34
C PHE A 87 -0.95 0.29 -15.89
N ASN A 88 -0.24 -0.37 -14.98
CA ASN A 88 1.02 0.16 -14.48
C ASN A 88 2.10 0.19 -15.57
N PHE A 89 1.96 -0.60 -16.64
CA PHE A 89 2.86 -0.53 -17.81
C PHE A 89 2.76 0.80 -18.58
N ILE A 90 1.70 1.59 -18.39
CA ILE A 90 1.62 2.95 -18.94
C ILE A 90 2.77 3.83 -18.44
N THR A 91 3.30 3.56 -17.24
CA THR A 91 4.47 4.27 -16.71
C THR A 91 5.73 4.11 -17.57
N MET A 92 5.79 3.11 -18.43
CA MET A 92 6.90 2.93 -19.38
C MET A 92 6.94 4.04 -20.42
N LEU A 93 5.79 4.63 -20.76
CA LEU A 93 5.63 5.71 -21.75
C LEU A 93 6.06 7.10 -21.24
N PHE A 94 6.32 7.24 -19.94
CA PHE A 94 6.66 8.51 -19.31
C PHE A 94 8.09 8.50 -18.77
N SER A 95 8.75 9.67 -18.70
CA SER A 95 10.00 9.78 -17.94
C SER A 95 9.74 9.66 -16.43
N TYR A 96 10.78 9.37 -15.65
CA TYR A 96 10.62 9.19 -14.19
C TYR A 96 10.08 10.45 -13.49
N ASP A 97 10.46 11.64 -13.95
CA ASP A 97 9.97 12.92 -13.43
C ASP A 97 8.51 13.20 -13.82
N GLN A 98 7.96 12.46 -14.78
CA GLN A 98 6.56 12.55 -15.23
C GLN A 98 5.67 11.42 -14.68
N LEU A 99 6.19 10.55 -13.79
CA LEU A 99 5.38 9.50 -13.18
C LEU A 99 4.08 9.99 -12.53
N PRO A 100 4.00 11.17 -11.88
CA PRO A 100 2.72 11.67 -11.38
C PRO A 100 1.65 11.86 -12.46
N LEU A 101 2.02 12.24 -13.69
CA LEU A 101 1.10 12.35 -14.83
C LEU A 101 0.65 10.97 -15.29
N ALA A 102 1.57 10.00 -15.33
CA ALA A 102 1.23 8.61 -15.67
C ALA A 102 0.19 8.04 -14.68
N VAL A 103 0.35 8.31 -13.38
CA VAL A 103 -0.61 7.89 -12.36
C VAL A 103 -1.98 8.54 -12.57
N LEU A 104 -2.03 9.84 -12.87
CA LEU A 104 -3.30 10.53 -13.15
C LEU A 104 -4.02 9.92 -14.36
N LEU A 105 -3.27 9.61 -15.42
CA LEU A 105 -3.80 8.92 -16.60
C LEU A 105 -4.31 7.51 -16.25
N ILE A 106 -3.55 6.73 -15.47
CA ILE A 106 -3.96 5.39 -15.02
C ILE A 106 -5.29 5.45 -14.25
N ILE A 107 -5.41 6.37 -13.29
CA ILE A 107 -6.65 6.56 -12.52
C ILE A 107 -7.81 6.87 -13.48
N THR A 108 -7.60 7.78 -14.43
CA THR A 108 -8.62 8.18 -15.39
C THR A 108 -9.10 7.03 -16.27
N LEU A 109 -8.17 6.24 -16.79
CA LEU A 109 -8.50 5.08 -17.62
C LEU A 109 -9.23 4.00 -16.83
N LYS A 110 -8.77 3.71 -15.60
CA LYS A 110 -9.42 2.70 -14.75
C LYS A 110 -10.85 3.08 -14.40
N ILE A 111 -11.08 4.32 -13.93
CA ILE A 111 -12.41 4.82 -13.60
C ILE A 111 -13.33 4.82 -14.84
N SER A 112 -12.80 5.14 -16.02
CA SER A 112 -13.57 5.12 -17.26
C SER A 112 -13.96 3.70 -17.70
N LEU A 113 -13.06 2.74 -17.53
CA LEU A 113 -13.34 1.33 -17.81
C LEU A 113 -14.32 0.69 -16.82
N MET A 114 -14.39 1.19 -15.58
CA MET A 114 -15.44 0.76 -14.65
C MET A 114 -16.84 1.05 -15.21
N GLY A 115 -17.03 2.22 -15.82
CA GLY A 115 -18.28 2.59 -16.48
C GLY A 115 -18.60 1.65 -17.64
N THR A 116 -17.61 1.35 -18.47
CA THR A 116 -17.78 0.39 -19.58
C THR A 116 -18.12 -1.01 -19.09
N SER A 117 -17.46 -1.49 -18.03
CA SER A 117 -17.73 -2.80 -17.42
C SER A 117 -19.13 -2.87 -16.82
N MET A 118 -19.57 -1.82 -16.13
CA MET A 118 -20.92 -1.73 -15.59
C MET A 118 -21.98 -1.69 -16.70
N MET A 119 -21.75 -0.90 -17.75
CA MET A 119 -22.60 -0.87 -18.96
C MET A 119 -22.73 -2.27 -19.57
N TYR A 120 -21.62 -3.03 -19.61
CA TYR A 120 -21.58 -4.40 -20.11
C TYR A 120 -22.45 -5.34 -19.29
N TYR A 121 -22.26 -5.34 -17.98
CA TYR A 121 -23.08 -6.10 -17.04
C TYR A 121 -24.57 -5.77 -17.15
N LEU A 122 -24.95 -4.48 -17.09
CA LEU A 122 -26.35 -4.06 -17.14
C LEU A 122 -27.02 -4.48 -18.46
N THR A 123 -26.32 -4.25 -19.58
CA THR A 123 -26.84 -4.57 -20.91
C THR A 123 -27.09 -6.07 -21.08
N LYS A 124 -26.16 -6.91 -20.60
CA LYS A 124 -26.27 -8.38 -20.74
C LYS A 124 -27.28 -8.97 -19.76
N THR A 125 -27.30 -8.50 -18.52
CA THR A 125 -28.21 -9.00 -17.46
C THR A 125 -29.67 -8.69 -17.81
N TYR A 126 -29.96 -7.46 -18.22
CA TYR A 126 -31.34 -7.00 -18.42
C TYR A 126 -31.77 -6.94 -19.88
N ARG A 127 -30.88 -7.31 -20.82
CA ARG A 127 -31.12 -7.31 -22.28
C ARG A 127 -31.65 -5.97 -22.81
N SER A 128 -31.26 -4.87 -22.17
CA SER A 128 -31.68 -3.51 -22.48
C SER A 128 -30.45 -2.62 -22.62
N MET A 129 -30.38 -1.83 -23.69
CA MET A 129 -29.31 -0.87 -23.93
C MET A 129 -29.91 0.43 -24.42
N THR A 130 -29.93 1.44 -23.55
CA THR A 130 -30.49 2.77 -23.83
C THR A 130 -29.52 3.84 -23.35
N TYR A 131 -29.71 5.08 -23.79
CA TYR A 131 -28.91 6.21 -23.29
C TYR A 131 -29.03 6.35 -21.77
N PHE A 132 -30.20 6.08 -21.15
CA PHE A 132 -30.32 6.07 -19.68
C PHE A 132 -29.38 5.09 -18.99
N THR A 133 -28.98 4.00 -19.66
CA THR A 133 -28.02 3.03 -19.09
C THR A 133 -26.67 3.69 -18.77
N LEU A 134 -26.31 4.76 -19.50
CA LEU A 134 -25.12 5.58 -19.26
C LEU A 134 -25.13 6.28 -17.90
N LEU A 135 -26.31 6.65 -17.38
CA LEU A 135 -26.42 7.29 -16.06
C LEU A 135 -25.97 6.31 -14.96
N PHE A 136 -26.46 5.07 -15.02
CA PHE A 136 -26.13 4.02 -14.05
C PHE A 136 -24.67 3.59 -14.15
N SER A 137 -24.15 3.44 -15.37
CA SER A 137 -22.74 3.08 -15.57
C SER A 137 -21.79 4.19 -15.10
N THR A 138 -22.11 5.46 -15.39
CA THR A 138 -21.31 6.61 -14.95
C THR A 138 -21.35 6.77 -13.43
N SER A 139 -22.52 6.55 -12.83
CA SER A 139 -22.66 6.55 -11.37
C SER A 139 -21.78 5.50 -10.69
N TYR A 140 -21.57 4.32 -11.30
CA TYR A 140 -20.64 3.33 -10.76
C TYR A 140 -19.18 3.80 -10.81
N SER A 141 -18.78 4.50 -11.86
CA SER A 141 -17.47 5.16 -11.98
C SER A 141 -17.24 6.25 -10.92
N PHE A 142 -18.30 6.89 -10.43
CA PHE A 142 -18.23 8.02 -9.49
C PHE A 142 -18.86 7.69 -8.12
N CYS A 143 -18.96 6.41 -7.76
CA CYS A 143 -19.50 6.02 -6.46
C CYS A 143 -18.54 6.43 -5.32
N GLY A 144 -19.06 6.52 -4.10
CA GLY A 144 -18.37 7.07 -2.94
C GLY A 144 -17.05 6.36 -2.62
N PHE A 145 -16.98 5.05 -2.87
CA PHE A 145 -15.71 4.33 -2.80
C PHE A 145 -14.71 4.94 -3.78
N VAL A 146 -15.03 5.05 -5.07
CA VAL A 146 -14.10 5.58 -6.08
C VAL A 146 -13.64 6.98 -5.74
N THR A 147 -14.55 7.83 -5.26
CA THR A 147 -14.21 9.19 -4.86
C THR A 147 -13.00 9.19 -3.92
N ILE A 148 -13.11 8.61 -2.72
CA ILE A 148 -12.03 8.71 -1.73
C ILE A 148 -10.88 7.70 -1.96
N TYR A 149 -11.17 6.55 -2.59
CA TYR A 149 -10.21 5.47 -2.82
C TYR A 149 -9.48 5.56 -4.16
N SER A 150 -9.78 6.54 -5.01
CA SER A 150 -9.03 6.78 -6.27
C SER A 150 -7.53 7.00 -6.04
N LEU A 151 -7.14 7.50 -4.86
CA LEU A 151 -5.73 7.59 -4.43
C LEU A 151 -5.08 6.22 -4.20
N ASN A 152 -5.88 5.20 -3.88
CA ASN A 152 -5.49 3.79 -3.78
C ASN A 152 -5.81 3.04 -5.08
N PHE A 153 -5.30 3.58 -6.20
CA PHE A 153 -5.68 3.16 -7.54
C PHE A 153 -5.36 1.69 -7.90
N MET A 154 -4.54 0.99 -7.10
CA MET A 154 -4.30 -0.45 -7.25
C MET A 154 -5.55 -1.29 -6.99
N TRP A 155 -6.54 -0.75 -6.29
CA TRP A 155 -7.78 -1.46 -5.97
C TRP A 155 -8.84 -1.32 -7.07
N LEU A 156 -8.68 -0.35 -7.97
CA LEU A 156 -9.69 -0.05 -9.01
C LEU A 156 -9.85 -1.17 -10.04
N ASP A 157 -8.86 -2.04 -10.25
CA ASP A 157 -8.98 -3.21 -11.13
C ASP A 157 -10.10 -4.15 -10.63
N ALA A 158 -10.25 -4.31 -9.32
CA ALA A 158 -11.32 -5.12 -8.73
C ALA A 158 -12.70 -4.56 -9.06
N LEU A 159 -12.84 -3.23 -9.18
CA LEU A 159 -14.09 -2.58 -9.54
C LEU A 159 -14.38 -2.71 -11.03
N ILE A 160 -13.35 -2.71 -11.89
CA ILE A 160 -13.52 -3.03 -13.32
C ILE A 160 -13.99 -4.49 -13.46
N LEU A 161 -13.46 -5.41 -12.64
CA LEU A 161 -13.73 -6.84 -12.75
C LEU A 161 -15.03 -7.28 -12.05
N LEU A 162 -15.50 -6.58 -11.03
CA LEU A 162 -16.72 -6.93 -10.28
C LEU A 162 -17.96 -7.12 -11.16
N PRO A 163 -18.31 -6.20 -12.09
CA PRO A 163 -19.46 -6.40 -12.98
C PRO A 163 -19.29 -7.64 -13.88
N LEU A 164 -18.06 -7.94 -14.33
CA LEU A 164 -17.76 -9.12 -15.16
C LEU A 164 -17.85 -10.43 -14.36
N ILE A 165 -17.36 -10.44 -13.11
CA ILE A 165 -17.49 -11.57 -12.18
C ILE A 165 -18.97 -11.85 -11.94
N THR A 166 -19.75 -10.81 -11.63
CA THR A 166 -21.19 -10.92 -11.38
C THR A 166 -21.91 -11.50 -12.60
N LEU A 167 -21.65 -10.97 -13.80
CA LEU A 167 -22.19 -11.52 -15.05
C LEU A 167 -21.74 -12.97 -15.27
N GLY A 168 -20.47 -13.28 -14.99
CA GLY A 168 -19.91 -14.62 -15.08
C GLY A 168 -20.63 -15.62 -14.18
N ILE A 169 -20.97 -15.23 -12.95
CA ILE A 169 -21.75 -16.05 -12.02
C ILE A 169 -23.14 -16.33 -12.59
N GLN A 170 -23.83 -15.32 -13.12
CA GLN A 170 -25.15 -15.50 -13.74
C GLN A 170 -25.08 -16.49 -14.91
N ILE A 171 -24.13 -16.28 -15.84
CA ILE A 171 -23.93 -17.16 -17.01
C ILE A 171 -23.56 -18.58 -16.58
N LEU A 172 -22.78 -18.74 -15.51
CA LEU A 172 -22.41 -20.04 -14.96
C LEU A 172 -23.64 -20.78 -14.43
N TRP A 173 -24.50 -20.11 -13.66
CA TRP A 173 -25.71 -20.73 -13.13
C TRP A 173 -26.72 -21.07 -14.23
N ASP A 174 -26.96 -20.14 -15.15
CA ASP A 174 -28.02 -20.19 -16.17
C ASP A 174 -27.65 -21.12 -17.34
N SER A 175 -26.40 -21.07 -17.79
CA SER A 175 -25.95 -21.71 -19.03
C SER A 175 -24.80 -22.71 -18.83
N LYS A 176 -24.36 -22.94 -17.59
CA LYS A 176 -23.23 -23.83 -17.23
C LYS A 176 -21.91 -23.47 -17.93
N ARG A 177 -21.75 -22.19 -18.35
CA ARG A 177 -20.51 -21.67 -18.94
C ARG A 177 -19.72 -20.92 -17.89
N TYR A 178 -18.52 -21.39 -17.58
CA TYR A 178 -17.73 -20.91 -16.44
C TYR A 178 -16.61 -19.93 -16.81
N TRP A 179 -16.23 -19.81 -18.09
CA TRP A 179 -15.04 -19.07 -18.53
C TRP A 179 -14.99 -17.61 -18.10
N LEU A 180 -16.10 -16.87 -18.26
CA LEU A 180 -16.13 -15.46 -17.87
C LEU A 180 -15.91 -15.29 -16.36
N TYR A 181 -16.56 -16.15 -15.55
CA TYR A 181 -16.39 -16.16 -14.10
C TYR A 181 -14.95 -16.50 -13.71
N SER A 182 -14.41 -17.61 -14.21
CA SER A 182 -13.08 -18.08 -13.85
C SER A 182 -11.99 -17.09 -14.26
N PHE A 183 -12.03 -16.55 -15.47
CA PHE A 183 -11.03 -15.60 -15.93
C PHE A 183 -11.09 -14.28 -15.18
N SER A 184 -12.29 -13.72 -14.96
CA SER A 184 -12.42 -12.44 -14.25
C SER A 184 -12.06 -12.55 -12.77
N LEU A 185 -12.38 -13.67 -12.11
CA LEU A 185 -11.96 -13.93 -10.72
C LEU A 185 -10.45 -14.13 -10.62
N THR A 186 -9.87 -14.92 -11.52
CA THR A 186 -8.41 -15.14 -11.59
C THR A 186 -7.67 -13.81 -11.80
N ALA A 187 -8.15 -12.99 -12.76
CA ALA A 187 -7.60 -11.67 -13.00
C ALA A 187 -7.69 -10.78 -11.75
N ALA A 188 -8.81 -10.81 -11.02
CA ALA A 188 -8.98 -10.00 -9.83
C ALA A 188 -7.96 -10.35 -8.75
N ILE A 189 -7.75 -11.66 -8.50
CA ILE A 189 -6.75 -12.15 -7.54
C ILE A 189 -5.32 -11.78 -7.97
N ILE A 190 -4.98 -11.92 -9.26
CA ILE A 190 -3.64 -11.57 -9.77
C ILE A 190 -3.38 -10.06 -9.66
N THR A 191 -4.33 -9.22 -10.07
CA THR A 191 -4.15 -7.77 -10.05
C THR A 191 -3.99 -7.22 -8.65
N ASN A 192 -4.71 -7.80 -7.68
CA ASN A 192 -4.58 -7.48 -6.26
C ASN A 192 -5.21 -8.60 -5.42
N TYR A 193 -4.40 -9.41 -4.75
CA TYR A 193 -4.91 -10.57 -4.00
C TYR A 193 -5.87 -10.18 -2.86
N TYR A 194 -5.68 -8.99 -2.29
CA TYR A 194 -6.47 -8.50 -1.16
C TYR A 194 -7.90 -8.13 -1.58
N MET A 195 -8.07 -7.39 -2.68
CA MET A 195 -9.39 -7.12 -3.26
C MET A 195 -9.99 -8.37 -3.91
N GLY A 196 -9.15 -9.23 -4.50
CA GLY A 196 -9.55 -10.54 -5.01
C GLY A 196 -10.19 -11.42 -3.93
N TYR A 197 -9.63 -11.44 -2.72
CA TYR A 197 -10.20 -12.14 -1.56
C TYR A 197 -11.62 -11.64 -1.22
N MET A 198 -11.85 -10.31 -1.22
CA MET A 198 -13.19 -9.75 -1.00
C MET A 198 -14.17 -10.18 -2.11
N LEU A 199 -13.71 -10.21 -3.36
CA LEU A 199 -14.51 -10.67 -4.49
C LEU A 199 -14.82 -12.17 -4.45
N CYS A 200 -13.95 -12.99 -3.84
CA CYS A 200 -14.26 -14.39 -3.55
C CYS A 200 -15.44 -14.51 -2.58
N ILE A 201 -15.44 -13.76 -1.47
CA ILE A 201 -16.56 -13.75 -0.50
C ILE A 201 -17.83 -13.28 -1.19
N PHE A 202 -17.77 -12.16 -1.91
CA PHE A 202 -18.92 -11.65 -2.66
C PHE A 202 -19.45 -12.67 -3.67
N SER A 203 -18.57 -13.38 -4.39
CA SER A 203 -18.98 -14.40 -5.37
C SER A 203 -19.85 -15.47 -4.71
N VAL A 204 -19.52 -15.90 -3.49
CA VAL A 204 -20.32 -16.85 -2.72
C VAL A 204 -21.68 -16.24 -2.37
N CYS A 205 -21.70 -15.04 -1.76
CA CYS A 205 -22.95 -14.36 -1.39
C CYS A 205 -23.88 -14.13 -2.61
N TYR A 206 -23.31 -13.68 -3.73
CA TYR A 206 -24.07 -13.43 -4.96
C TYR A 206 -24.57 -14.72 -5.61
N SER A 207 -23.76 -15.78 -5.61
CA SER A 207 -24.17 -17.10 -6.08
C SER A 207 -25.37 -17.65 -5.29
N VAL A 208 -25.36 -17.45 -3.97
CA VAL A 208 -26.47 -17.82 -3.08
C VAL A 208 -27.73 -17.01 -3.43
N TYR A 209 -27.60 -15.69 -3.58
CA TYR A 209 -28.69 -14.81 -4.02
C TYR A 209 -29.29 -15.25 -5.38
N TRP A 210 -28.43 -15.52 -6.36
CA TRP A 210 -28.84 -15.86 -7.72
C TRP A 210 -29.57 -17.20 -7.77
N TYR A 211 -29.07 -18.21 -7.04
CA TYR A 211 -29.75 -19.49 -6.89
C TYR A 211 -31.13 -19.33 -6.24
N PHE A 212 -31.19 -18.65 -5.09
CA PHE A 212 -32.46 -18.47 -4.38
C PHE A 212 -33.49 -17.73 -5.20
N LYS A 213 -33.08 -16.76 -6.04
CA LYS A 213 -33.98 -16.10 -6.97
C LYS A 213 -34.67 -17.10 -7.92
N GLN A 214 -33.96 -18.10 -8.43
CA GLN A 214 -34.45 -19.02 -9.47
C GLN A 214 -35.29 -20.20 -8.96
N VAL A 215 -35.01 -20.73 -7.77
CA VAL A 215 -35.67 -21.96 -7.27
C VAL A 215 -37.14 -21.73 -6.91
N HIS A 216 -38.08 -22.43 -7.52
CA HIS A 216 -39.49 -22.32 -7.16
C HIS A 216 -39.84 -23.35 -6.07
N VAL A 217 -40.29 -22.86 -4.91
CA VAL A 217 -40.98 -23.61 -3.83
C VAL A 217 -40.31 -24.92 -3.41
N GLU A 218 -39.28 -24.84 -2.55
CA GLU A 218 -38.76 -26.02 -1.83
C GLU A 218 -38.52 -25.67 -0.36
N LYS A 219 -38.86 -26.59 0.55
CA LYS A 219 -38.77 -26.39 2.02
C LYS A 219 -37.54 -27.10 2.61
N GLY A 220 -36.87 -26.43 3.56
CA GLY A 220 -35.95 -27.07 4.52
C GLY A 220 -34.66 -27.69 3.93
N THR A 221 -34.29 -28.88 4.42
CA THR A 221 -33.00 -29.55 4.14
C THR A 221 -32.82 -29.98 2.67
N GLN A 222 -33.90 -30.16 1.92
CA GLN A 222 -33.85 -30.49 0.49
C GLN A 222 -33.27 -29.33 -0.34
N LEU A 223 -33.57 -28.09 0.05
CA LEU A 223 -33.07 -26.88 -0.61
C LEU A 223 -31.54 -26.77 -0.50
N LEU A 224 -30.98 -27.08 0.67
CA LEU A 224 -29.54 -27.07 0.91
C LEU A 224 -28.83 -28.19 0.13
N LYS A 225 -29.37 -29.41 0.15
CA LYS A 225 -28.81 -30.54 -0.63
C LYS A 225 -28.79 -30.21 -2.13
N LYS A 226 -29.90 -29.70 -2.67
CA LYS A 226 -29.98 -29.30 -4.09
C LYS A 226 -29.07 -28.12 -4.41
N PHE A 227 -28.93 -27.15 -3.51
CA PHE A 227 -27.96 -26.05 -3.68
C PHE A 227 -26.54 -26.60 -3.82
N LEU A 228 -26.11 -27.48 -2.90
CA LEU A 228 -24.77 -28.09 -2.92
C LEU A 228 -24.53 -28.96 -4.18
N LEU A 229 -25.55 -29.69 -4.63
CA LEU A 229 -25.50 -30.44 -5.89
C LEU A 229 -25.34 -29.52 -7.10
N ASN A 230 -26.12 -28.43 -7.15
CA ASN A 230 -26.13 -27.51 -8.27
C ASN A 230 -24.94 -26.53 -8.29
N SER A 231 -24.32 -26.28 -7.13
CA SER A 231 -23.17 -25.39 -6.98
C SER A 231 -21.84 -26.06 -7.31
N ARG A 232 -21.80 -27.37 -7.61
CA ARG A 232 -20.55 -28.10 -7.94
C ARG A 232 -19.71 -27.38 -8.98
N LEU A 233 -20.32 -26.92 -10.08
CA LEU A 233 -19.60 -26.22 -11.13
C LEU A 233 -19.04 -24.88 -10.62
N PHE A 234 -19.81 -24.14 -9.82
CA PHE A 234 -19.36 -22.91 -9.20
C PHE A 234 -18.16 -23.19 -8.27
N ILE A 235 -18.28 -24.13 -7.34
CA ILE A 235 -17.23 -24.51 -6.38
C ILE A 235 -15.94 -24.90 -7.10
N VAL A 236 -16.02 -25.80 -8.09
CA VAL A 236 -14.85 -26.25 -8.87
C VAL A 236 -14.25 -25.08 -9.65
N SER A 237 -15.07 -24.24 -10.28
CA SER A 237 -14.59 -23.08 -11.03
C SER A 237 -13.90 -22.06 -10.14
N SER A 238 -14.46 -21.77 -8.95
CA SER A 238 -13.85 -20.88 -7.95
C SER A 238 -12.53 -21.44 -7.44
N PHE A 239 -12.50 -22.73 -7.10
CA PHE A 239 -11.31 -23.41 -6.58
C PHE A 239 -10.18 -23.44 -7.61
N LEU A 240 -10.47 -23.81 -8.85
CA LEU A 240 -9.48 -23.79 -9.95
C LEU A 240 -8.99 -22.38 -10.26
N SER A 241 -9.86 -21.36 -10.16
CA SER A 241 -9.45 -19.96 -10.31
C SER A 241 -8.46 -19.56 -9.22
N GLY A 242 -8.73 -19.89 -7.96
CA GLY A 242 -7.80 -19.68 -6.86
C GLY A 242 -6.46 -20.38 -7.06
N ILE A 243 -6.48 -21.69 -7.37
CA ILE A 243 -5.24 -22.45 -7.61
C ILE A 243 -4.44 -21.91 -8.78
N SER A 244 -5.10 -21.44 -9.84
CA SER A 244 -4.40 -20.86 -11.01
C SER A 244 -3.56 -19.62 -10.67
N THR A 245 -3.73 -19.05 -9.48
CA THR A 245 -2.98 -17.89 -8.97
C THR A 245 -1.89 -18.25 -7.96
N CYS A 246 -1.62 -19.54 -7.69
CA CYS A 246 -0.64 -19.98 -6.68
C CYS A 246 0.78 -19.46 -6.93
N PHE A 247 1.18 -19.17 -8.17
CA PHE A 247 2.47 -18.54 -8.48
C PHE A 247 2.62 -17.13 -7.88
N VAL A 248 1.51 -16.46 -7.59
CA VAL A 248 1.45 -15.18 -6.89
C VAL A 248 1.17 -15.40 -5.40
N LEU A 249 0.17 -16.23 -5.07
CA LEU A 249 -0.32 -16.38 -3.70
C LEU A 249 0.69 -17.07 -2.77
N LEU A 250 1.40 -18.10 -3.22
CA LEU A 250 2.36 -18.83 -2.37
C LEU A 250 3.57 -17.97 -1.96
N PRO A 251 4.29 -17.29 -2.87
CA PRO A 251 5.38 -16.41 -2.44
C PRO A 251 4.88 -15.24 -1.59
N THR A 252 3.71 -14.68 -1.94
CA THR A 252 3.09 -13.62 -1.13
C THR A 252 2.78 -14.10 0.29
N LEU A 253 2.24 -15.32 0.45
CA LEU A 253 1.96 -15.91 1.75
C LEU A 253 3.24 -16.11 2.57
N GLU A 254 4.30 -16.65 1.96
CA GLU A 254 5.61 -16.86 2.60
C GLU A 254 6.18 -15.54 3.15
N GLU A 255 6.11 -14.46 2.37
CA GLU A 255 6.61 -13.15 2.77
C GLU A 255 5.70 -12.45 3.81
N MET A 256 4.38 -12.56 3.66
CA MET A 256 3.41 -11.99 4.62
C MET A 256 3.56 -12.59 6.02
N LEU A 257 3.86 -13.89 6.10
CA LEU A 257 4.15 -14.57 7.38
C LEU A 257 5.43 -14.07 8.07
N GLN A 258 6.29 -13.33 7.36
CA GLN A 258 7.51 -12.73 7.93
C GLN A 258 7.30 -11.26 8.34
N THR A 259 6.10 -10.72 8.19
CA THR A 259 5.77 -9.34 8.60
C THR A 259 5.25 -9.29 10.04
N LYS A 260 5.20 -8.10 10.65
CA LYS A 260 4.58 -7.88 11.98
C LYS A 260 3.04 -7.98 11.96
N LYS A 261 2.44 -8.48 10.88
CA LYS A 261 1.00 -8.67 10.75
C LYS A 261 0.56 -10.10 11.07
N THR A 262 1.40 -10.95 11.65
CA THR A 262 1.02 -12.34 11.95
C THR A 262 0.30 -12.52 13.28
N GLU A 263 0.29 -11.51 14.14
CA GLU A 263 -0.36 -11.59 15.45
C GLU A 263 -1.89 -11.60 15.33
N PHE A 264 -2.51 -12.71 15.74
CA PHE A 264 -3.96 -12.84 15.79
C PHE A 264 -4.49 -12.23 17.09
N ASN A 265 -5.23 -11.13 16.98
CA ASN A 265 -5.80 -10.47 18.14
C ASN A 265 -7.28 -10.86 18.31
N LEU A 266 -7.60 -11.65 19.33
CA LEU A 266 -8.95 -12.12 19.65
C LEU A 266 -9.97 -10.99 19.79
N SER A 267 -9.56 -9.82 20.31
CA SER A 267 -10.46 -8.66 20.42
C SER A 267 -10.98 -8.17 19.07
N SER A 268 -10.27 -8.46 17.97
CA SER A 268 -10.71 -8.16 16.60
C SER A 268 -12.00 -8.87 16.22
N PHE A 269 -12.34 -9.99 16.88
CA PHE A 269 -13.52 -10.81 16.61
C PHE A 269 -14.70 -10.54 17.56
N ALA A 270 -14.63 -9.45 18.32
CA ALA A 270 -15.75 -9.01 19.15
C ALA A 270 -16.97 -8.60 18.29
N PHE A 271 -18.18 -8.91 18.77
CA PHE A 271 -19.45 -8.53 18.14
C PHE A 271 -19.84 -7.09 18.49
N ILE A 272 -18.97 -6.14 18.13
CA ILE A 272 -19.13 -4.72 18.46
C ILE A 272 -19.65 -3.96 17.23
N PRO A 273 -20.79 -3.24 17.35
CA PRO A 273 -21.24 -2.26 16.37
C PRO A 273 -20.19 -1.15 16.14
N LYS A 274 -19.80 -0.90 14.89
CA LYS A 274 -18.82 0.14 14.53
C LYS A 274 -19.42 1.54 14.35
N PHE A 275 -20.72 1.62 14.11
CA PHE A 275 -21.46 2.86 13.90
C PHE A 275 -22.94 2.62 14.21
N ASN A 276 -23.69 3.70 14.45
CA ASN A 276 -25.14 3.64 14.65
C ASN A 276 -25.87 4.19 13.40
N LEU A 277 -26.94 4.96 13.61
CA LEU A 277 -27.79 5.52 12.55
C LEU A 277 -27.05 6.54 11.68
N ALA A 278 -25.90 7.04 12.12
CA ALA A 278 -25.00 7.89 11.35
C ALA A 278 -24.62 7.31 9.97
N PHE A 279 -24.68 5.98 9.79
CA PHE A 279 -24.52 5.32 8.48
C PHE A 279 -25.42 5.92 7.39
N PHE A 280 -26.65 6.32 7.73
CA PHE A 280 -27.60 6.85 6.75
C PHE A 280 -27.17 8.19 6.14
N SER A 281 -26.29 8.95 6.82
CA SER A 281 -25.70 10.17 6.24
C SER A 281 -24.94 9.87 4.94
N GLN A 282 -24.40 8.67 4.80
CA GLN A 282 -23.52 8.27 3.69
C GLN A 282 -24.25 8.07 2.35
N PHE A 283 -25.59 8.16 2.35
CA PHE A 283 -26.37 8.25 1.11
C PHE A 283 -26.32 9.66 0.48
N GLY A 284 -25.96 10.68 1.26
CA GLY A 284 -25.94 12.09 0.85
C GLY A 284 -24.61 12.56 0.25
N LEU A 285 -24.61 13.79 -0.24
CA LEU A 285 -23.43 14.50 -0.73
C LEU A 285 -22.57 15.01 0.43
N GLY A 286 -21.28 15.25 0.15
CA GLY A 286 -20.39 15.96 1.08
C GLY A 286 -20.10 15.21 2.38
N THR A 287 -20.04 13.88 2.30
CA THR A 287 -19.80 12.97 3.43
C THR A 287 -18.32 12.59 3.59
N LEU A 288 -17.48 12.93 2.61
CA LEU A 288 -16.07 12.56 2.55
C LEU A 288 -15.25 13.76 2.10
N ASP A 289 -14.11 13.97 2.76
CA ASP A 289 -13.04 14.84 2.30
C ASP A 289 -11.67 14.20 2.49
N TYR A 290 -10.64 14.86 1.98
CA TYR A 290 -9.28 14.41 2.14
C TYR A 290 -8.84 14.29 3.61
N ALA A 291 -9.30 15.17 4.50
CA ALA A 291 -8.88 15.19 5.90
C ALA A 291 -9.34 13.93 6.67
N ILE A 292 -10.55 13.46 6.41
CA ILE A 292 -11.13 12.27 7.07
C ILE A 292 -10.88 10.94 6.33
N ARG A 293 -10.12 10.95 5.23
CA ARG A 293 -9.87 9.75 4.38
C ARG A 293 -9.38 8.50 5.13
N LEU A 294 -8.70 8.68 6.27
CA LEU A 294 -8.15 7.57 7.06
C LEU A 294 -9.13 7.03 8.11
N ASN A 295 -10.16 7.79 8.46
CA ASN A 295 -11.19 7.41 9.43
C ASN A 295 -12.52 8.01 9.00
N HIS A 296 -13.40 7.20 8.43
CA HIS A 296 -14.69 7.63 7.91
C HIS A 296 -15.72 6.50 8.03
N LEU A 297 -17.02 6.82 7.92
CA LEU A 297 -18.11 5.85 7.81
C LEU A 297 -18.09 5.12 6.45
N PRO A 298 -18.80 3.99 6.27
CA PRO A 298 -18.78 3.27 4.99
C PRO A 298 -19.15 4.15 3.79
N SER A 299 -18.24 4.27 2.82
CA SER A 299 -18.41 5.11 1.63
C SER A 299 -19.38 4.46 0.62
N ILE A 300 -20.68 4.54 0.88
CA ILE A 300 -21.75 3.86 0.12
C ILE A 300 -22.45 4.74 -0.93
N PHE A 301 -22.14 6.05 -0.98
CA PHE A 301 -22.74 6.97 -1.94
C PHE A 301 -22.72 6.37 -3.35
N SER A 302 -23.86 6.37 -4.02
CA SER A 302 -24.02 5.75 -5.34
C SER A 302 -24.72 6.69 -6.32
N GLY A 303 -24.73 8.01 -6.06
CA GLY A 303 -25.65 8.96 -6.70
C GLY A 303 -27.01 8.97 -6.02
N LEU A 304 -27.59 10.16 -5.84
CA LEU A 304 -28.89 10.30 -5.18
C LEU A 304 -30.00 9.71 -6.04
N LEU A 305 -29.89 9.87 -7.36
CA LEU A 305 -30.80 9.23 -8.32
C LEU A 305 -30.80 7.70 -8.18
N MET A 306 -29.62 7.07 -8.11
CA MET A 306 -29.55 5.59 -8.02
C MET A 306 -30.07 5.10 -6.67
N THR A 307 -29.77 5.82 -5.60
CA THR A 307 -30.31 5.53 -4.27
C THR A 307 -31.84 5.62 -4.31
N LEU A 308 -32.41 6.72 -4.84
CA LEU A 308 -33.85 6.91 -5.04
C LEU A 308 -34.49 5.75 -5.79
N LEU A 309 -33.92 5.36 -6.92
CA LEU A 309 -34.44 4.29 -7.77
C LEU A 309 -34.30 2.90 -7.12
N CYS A 310 -33.24 2.66 -6.33
CA CYS A 310 -33.06 1.42 -5.58
C CYS A 310 -34.10 1.27 -4.46
N PHE A 311 -34.42 2.33 -3.71
CA PHE A 311 -35.50 2.28 -2.73
C PHE A 311 -36.86 2.14 -3.43
N ALA A 312 -37.07 2.84 -4.54
CA ALA A 312 -38.30 2.73 -5.32
C ALA A 312 -38.54 1.31 -5.87
N TYR A 313 -37.49 0.56 -6.22
CA TYR A 313 -37.58 -0.84 -6.63
C TYR A 313 -38.35 -1.72 -5.61
N PHE A 314 -38.17 -1.49 -4.30
CA PHE A 314 -38.88 -2.26 -3.28
C PHE A 314 -40.39 -1.95 -3.22
N PHE A 315 -40.83 -0.83 -3.79
CA PHE A 315 -42.24 -0.44 -3.87
C PHE A 315 -42.92 -0.82 -5.20
N VAL A 316 -42.21 -1.41 -6.17
CA VAL A 316 -42.80 -1.84 -7.46
C VAL A 316 -43.79 -2.99 -7.24
N PRO A 317 -45.09 -2.87 -7.56
CA PRO A 317 -46.09 -3.89 -7.25
C PRO A 317 -45.89 -5.20 -8.01
N ASN A 318 -45.43 -5.14 -9.26
CA ASN A 318 -45.30 -6.30 -10.18
C ASN A 318 -44.00 -7.11 -10.01
N GLU A 319 -43.35 -7.01 -8.85
CA GLU A 319 -42.15 -7.77 -8.52
C GLU A 319 -42.47 -8.87 -7.50
N THR A 320 -41.94 -10.09 -7.73
CA THR A 320 -42.17 -11.19 -6.79
C THR A 320 -41.63 -10.82 -5.42
N LYS A 321 -42.44 -11.01 -4.36
CA LYS A 321 -42.01 -10.75 -2.97
C LYS A 321 -40.68 -11.46 -2.66
N LYS A 322 -40.52 -12.67 -3.20
CA LYS A 322 -39.32 -13.49 -3.10
C LYS A 322 -38.07 -12.79 -3.62
N GLU A 323 -38.12 -12.18 -4.81
CA GLU A 323 -36.95 -11.50 -5.37
C GLU A 323 -36.60 -10.21 -4.62
N LYS A 324 -37.60 -9.48 -4.13
CA LYS A 324 -37.38 -8.33 -3.25
C LYS A 324 -36.71 -8.75 -1.95
N TRP A 325 -37.19 -9.81 -1.30
CA TRP A 325 -36.59 -10.34 -0.08
C TRP A 325 -35.16 -10.85 -0.31
N ALA A 326 -34.90 -11.57 -1.41
CA ALA A 326 -33.55 -12.01 -1.75
C ALA A 326 -32.60 -10.81 -1.97
N ALA A 327 -33.05 -9.77 -2.67
CA ALA A 327 -32.26 -8.55 -2.87
C ALA A 327 -32.01 -7.80 -1.55
N PHE A 328 -33.04 -7.68 -0.71
CA PHE A 328 -32.93 -7.07 0.61
C PHE A 328 -31.94 -7.82 1.51
N LEU A 329 -32.03 -9.15 1.58
CA LEU A 329 -31.11 -9.99 2.37
C LEU A 329 -29.66 -9.87 1.89
N LEU A 330 -29.43 -9.77 0.58
CA LEU A 330 -28.09 -9.57 0.04
C LEU A 330 -27.51 -8.20 0.45
N ILE A 331 -28.30 -7.12 0.35
CA ILE A 331 -27.90 -5.78 0.82
C ILE A 331 -27.68 -5.77 2.33
N LEU A 332 -28.58 -6.41 3.09
CA LEU A 332 -28.49 -6.51 4.54
C LEU A 332 -27.22 -7.28 4.98
N THR A 333 -26.84 -8.34 4.27
CA THR A 333 -25.60 -9.08 4.53
C THR A 333 -24.38 -8.18 4.42
N LEU A 334 -24.32 -7.32 3.40
CA LEU A 334 -23.24 -6.34 3.26
C LEU A 334 -23.31 -5.25 4.34
N PHE A 335 -24.49 -4.76 4.69
CA PHE A 335 -24.66 -3.81 5.78
C PHE A 335 -24.13 -4.37 7.11
N ILE A 336 -24.54 -5.58 7.49
CA ILE A 336 -24.07 -6.26 8.70
C ILE A 336 -22.55 -6.43 8.67
N SER A 337 -21.99 -6.67 7.49
CA SER A 337 -20.53 -6.80 7.34
C SER A 337 -19.74 -5.52 7.63
N PHE A 338 -20.33 -4.35 7.39
CA PHE A 338 -19.74 -3.08 7.82
C PHE A 338 -20.01 -2.82 9.30
N TRP A 339 -21.22 -3.16 9.76
CA TRP A 339 -21.70 -2.80 11.07
C TRP A 339 -20.98 -3.56 12.19
N LEU A 340 -20.81 -4.87 12.04
CA LEU A 340 -20.18 -5.69 13.08
C LEU A 340 -18.67 -5.81 12.85
N GLN A 341 -17.88 -5.51 13.89
CA GLN A 341 -16.43 -5.56 13.86
C GLN A 341 -15.86 -6.92 13.41
N ASN A 342 -16.40 -8.03 13.92
CA ASN A 342 -15.97 -9.37 13.58
C ASN A 342 -16.18 -9.68 12.09
N MET A 343 -17.35 -9.33 11.54
CA MET A 343 -17.66 -9.52 10.13
C MET A 343 -16.76 -8.65 9.27
N ASN A 344 -16.57 -7.38 9.63
CA ASN A 344 -15.63 -6.49 8.95
C ASN A 344 -14.20 -7.08 8.96
N THR A 345 -13.77 -7.66 10.08
CA THR A 345 -12.46 -8.32 10.21
C THR A 345 -12.31 -9.53 9.27
N ILE A 346 -13.37 -10.33 9.08
CA ILE A 346 -13.37 -11.45 8.11
C ILE A 346 -13.15 -10.94 6.68
N TRP A 347 -13.79 -9.84 6.28
CA TRP A 347 -13.58 -9.22 4.96
C TRP A 347 -12.16 -8.71 4.76
N HIS A 348 -11.43 -8.44 5.84
CA HIS A 348 -10.07 -7.90 5.82
C HIS A 348 -9.01 -8.98 6.13
N MET A 349 -9.26 -10.23 5.72
CA MET A 349 -8.36 -11.37 5.93
C MET A 349 -8.01 -11.58 7.41
N PHE A 350 -9.02 -11.55 8.28
CA PHE A 350 -8.89 -11.81 9.71
C PHE A 350 -8.06 -10.76 10.48
N GLN A 351 -7.92 -9.56 9.93
CA GLN A 351 -7.21 -8.44 10.55
C GLN A 351 -8.03 -7.16 10.52
N LEU A 352 -7.93 -6.36 11.58
CA LEU A 352 -8.54 -5.04 11.57
C LEU A 352 -7.83 -4.11 10.57
N PRO A 353 -8.56 -3.42 9.69
CA PRO A 353 -7.96 -2.44 8.79
C PRO A 353 -7.32 -1.28 9.56
N ALA A 354 -6.08 -0.96 9.21
CA ALA A 354 -5.43 0.28 9.62
C ALA A 354 -5.61 1.33 8.53
N GLY A 355 -6.40 2.37 8.81
CA GLY A 355 -6.77 3.41 7.84
C GLY A 355 -7.63 2.88 6.70
N PHE A 356 -8.35 3.77 6.00
CA PHE A 356 -9.18 3.39 4.85
C PHE A 356 -10.12 2.20 5.16
N PRO A 357 -11.08 2.35 6.09
CA PRO A 357 -11.98 1.28 6.52
C PRO A 357 -13.08 0.96 5.49
N TYR A 358 -13.73 -0.20 5.63
CA TYR A 358 -14.90 -0.61 4.83
C TYR A 358 -14.61 -0.76 3.33
N ARG A 359 -13.48 -1.39 3.00
CA ARG A 359 -13.00 -1.51 1.61
C ARG A 359 -13.93 -2.32 0.70
N ASN A 360 -14.87 -3.06 1.26
CA ASN A 360 -15.92 -3.78 0.56
C ASN A 360 -17.16 -2.91 0.22
N SER A 361 -17.17 -1.59 0.52
CA SER A 361 -18.31 -0.70 0.24
C SER A 361 -18.64 -0.54 -1.24
N PHE A 362 -17.66 -0.70 -2.15
CA PHE A 362 -17.91 -0.66 -3.60
C PHE A 362 -18.88 -1.76 -4.07
N ILE A 363 -18.92 -2.90 -3.38
CA ILE A 363 -19.84 -4.00 -3.67
C ILE A 363 -21.27 -3.57 -3.33
N PHE A 364 -21.45 -2.85 -2.24
CA PHE A 364 -22.74 -2.27 -1.87
C PHE A 364 -23.22 -1.28 -2.94
N SER A 365 -22.36 -0.35 -3.36
CA SER A 365 -22.69 0.61 -4.43
C SER A 365 -23.04 -0.09 -5.75
N PHE A 366 -22.29 -1.13 -6.13
CA PHE A 366 -22.59 -1.94 -7.31
C PHE A 366 -24.00 -2.56 -7.25
N LEU A 367 -24.39 -3.13 -6.11
CA LEU A 367 -25.72 -3.73 -5.93
C LEU A 367 -26.84 -2.67 -5.93
N VAL A 368 -26.63 -1.55 -5.26
CA VAL A 368 -27.59 -0.42 -5.26
C VAL A 368 -27.87 0.03 -6.69
N ILE A 369 -26.83 0.27 -7.49
CA ILE A 369 -26.96 0.69 -8.88
C ILE A 369 -27.60 -0.43 -9.74
N SER A 370 -27.25 -1.68 -9.49
CA SER A 370 -27.84 -2.84 -10.19
C SER A 370 -29.34 -2.96 -9.96
N PHE A 371 -29.81 -2.83 -8.73
CA PHE A 371 -31.23 -2.89 -8.39
C PHE A 371 -31.98 -1.61 -8.77
N ALA A 372 -31.32 -0.44 -8.71
CA ALA A 372 -31.83 0.80 -9.25
C ALA A 372 -32.14 0.70 -10.75
N TYR A 373 -31.23 0.13 -11.54
CA TYR A 373 -31.45 -0.04 -12.98
C TYR A 373 -32.61 -1.00 -13.27
N LYS A 374 -32.68 -2.11 -12.52
CA LYS A 374 -33.80 -3.05 -12.62
C LYS A 374 -35.14 -2.36 -12.30
N GLY A 375 -35.18 -1.62 -11.20
CA GLY A 375 -36.36 -0.84 -10.79
C GLY A 375 -36.75 0.17 -11.84
N PHE A 376 -35.80 0.93 -12.39
CA PHE A 376 -36.02 1.90 -13.46
C PHE A 376 -36.68 1.28 -14.69
N LEU A 377 -36.18 0.13 -15.18
CA LEU A 377 -36.76 -0.55 -16.33
C LEU A 377 -38.22 -0.98 -16.10
N LYS A 378 -38.59 -1.31 -14.86
CA LYS A 378 -39.98 -1.67 -14.50
C LYS A 378 -40.87 -0.43 -14.34
N MET A 379 -40.40 0.56 -13.58
CA MET A 379 -41.14 1.81 -13.37
C MET A 379 -41.35 2.59 -14.68
N GLN A 380 -40.42 2.49 -15.63
CA GLN A 380 -40.59 3.06 -16.96
C GLN A 380 -41.78 2.44 -17.72
N LYS A 381 -42.06 1.14 -17.50
CA LYS A 381 -43.25 0.48 -18.08
C LYS A 381 -44.53 0.92 -17.37
N GLU A 382 -44.48 1.05 -16.05
CA GLU A 382 -45.61 1.48 -15.22
C GLU A 382 -45.86 3.00 -15.25
N LYS A 383 -44.93 3.77 -15.85
CA LYS A 383 -44.93 5.24 -15.95
C LYS A 383 -45.09 5.98 -14.61
N LYS A 384 -44.64 5.38 -13.51
CA LYS A 384 -44.79 5.98 -12.17
C LYS A 384 -43.68 5.55 -11.23
N ILE A 385 -43.25 6.46 -10.37
CA ILE A 385 -42.40 6.18 -9.19
C ILE A 385 -43.20 6.44 -7.92
N SER A 386 -43.08 5.56 -6.93
CA SER A 386 -43.75 5.76 -5.64
C SER A 386 -43.16 6.94 -4.85
N ILE A 387 -44.01 7.86 -4.39
CA ILE A 387 -43.61 8.98 -3.51
C ILE A 387 -43.06 8.51 -2.15
N LYS A 388 -43.29 7.25 -1.76
CA LYS A 388 -42.74 6.67 -0.54
C LYS A 388 -41.20 6.62 -0.56
N ALA A 389 -40.59 6.48 -1.75
CA ALA A 389 -39.13 6.41 -1.88
C ALA A 389 -38.40 7.72 -1.52
N PRO A 390 -38.72 8.90 -2.11
CA PRO A 390 -38.05 10.15 -1.73
C PRO A 390 -38.32 10.55 -0.27
N ILE A 391 -39.53 10.28 0.26
CA ILE A 391 -39.85 10.51 1.69
C ILE A 391 -38.94 9.67 2.59
N LEU A 392 -38.81 8.37 2.31
CA LEU A 392 -37.99 7.47 3.11
C LEU A 392 -36.52 7.88 3.11
N ILE A 393 -35.95 8.20 1.94
CA ILE A 393 -34.54 8.62 1.86
C ILE A 393 -34.31 9.95 2.58
N THR A 394 -35.23 10.90 2.44
CA THR A 394 -35.17 12.18 3.17
C THR A 394 -35.15 11.94 4.68
N LEU A 395 -36.04 11.07 5.19
CA LEU A 395 -36.08 10.70 6.60
C LEU A 395 -34.76 10.05 7.05
N LEU A 396 -34.25 9.09 6.28
CA LEU A 396 -33.00 8.40 6.59
C LEU A 396 -31.80 9.37 6.62
N LEU A 397 -31.71 10.32 5.68
CA LEU A 397 -30.67 11.34 5.67
C LEU A 397 -30.74 12.25 6.90
N ILE A 398 -31.93 12.72 7.25
CA ILE A 398 -32.14 13.57 8.45
C ILE A 398 -31.74 12.79 9.71
N VAL A 399 -32.19 11.54 9.85
CA VAL A 399 -31.82 10.65 10.97
C VAL A 399 -30.31 10.42 11.01
N GLY A 400 -29.67 10.22 9.87
CA GLY A 400 -28.22 10.03 9.78
C GLY A 400 -27.43 11.25 10.24
N ILE A 401 -27.81 12.45 9.79
CA ILE A 401 -27.18 13.70 10.24
C ILE A 401 -27.48 13.98 11.72
N TRP A 402 -28.71 13.74 12.17
CA TRP A 402 -29.08 13.89 13.57
C TRP A 402 -28.30 12.94 14.49
N SER A 403 -28.06 11.69 14.06
CA SER A 403 -27.20 10.74 14.77
C SER A 403 -25.76 11.23 14.89
N LEU A 404 -25.20 11.86 13.85
CA LEU A 404 -23.86 12.45 13.90
C LEU A 404 -23.77 13.60 14.91
N LEU A 405 -24.82 14.44 14.96
CA LEU A 405 -24.93 15.54 15.92
C LEU A 405 -25.03 15.00 17.36
N TYR A 406 -25.93 14.02 17.58
CA TYR A 406 -26.17 13.42 18.89
C TYR A 406 -24.93 12.70 19.44
N GLU A 407 -24.16 12.02 18.57
CA GLU A 407 -22.92 11.35 18.95
C GLU A 407 -21.70 12.28 19.05
N ASN A 408 -21.87 13.57 18.81
CA ASN A 408 -20.79 14.56 18.74
C ASN A 408 -19.66 14.17 17.74
N ARG A 409 -20.02 13.57 16.61
CA ARG A 409 -19.11 13.18 15.51
C ARG A 409 -19.10 14.20 14.38
N LEU A 410 -18.95 15.47 14.74
CA LEU A 410 -19.01 16.60 13.81
C LEU A 410 -17.89 16.57 12.77
N GLU A 411 -16.80 15.83 13.01
CA GLU A 411 -15.75 15.62 12.02
C GLU A 411 -16.23 14.98 10.72
N PHE A 412 -17.36 14.27 10.73
CA PHE A 412 -17.97 13.67 9.52
C PHE A 412 -19.00 14.57 8.85
N VAL A 413 -19.25 15.77 9.38
CA VAL A 413 -20.17 16.76 8.81
C VAL A 413 -19.35 17.91 8.21
N LEU A 414 -19.11 17.87 6.91
CA LEU A 414 -18.40 18.96 6.22
C LEU A 414 -19.20 20.27 6.22
N SER A 415 -20.50 20.18 5.97
CA SER A 415 -21.44 21.30 6.01
C SER A 415 -22.88 20.81 5.98
N TYR A 416 -23.76 21.44 6.77
CA TYR A 416 -25.20 21.18 6.75
C TYR A 416 -25.87 21.56 5.42
N HIS A 417 -25.25 22.44 4.62
CA HIS A 417 -25.77 22.78 3.30
C HIS A 417 -25.85 21.55 2.38
N PHE A 418 -24.95 20.57 2.53
CA PHE A 418 -24.97 19.36 1.71
C PHE A 418 -26.17 18.45 2.00
N LEU A 419 -26.72 18.47 3.23
CA LEU A 419 -27.98 17.79 3.54
C LEU A 419 -29.12 18.40 2.71
N TRP A 420 -29.28 19.72 2.77
CA TRP A 420 -30.34 20.43 2.06
C TRP A 420 -30.20 20.32 0.54
N ILE A 421 -28.97 20.40 0.01
CA ILE A 421 -28.69 20.15 -1.41
C ILE A 421 -29.05 18.71 -1.78
N SER A 422 -28.73 17.72 -0.93
CA SER A 422 -29.08 16.32 -1.20
C SER A 422 -30.61 16.12 -1.24
N ILE A 423 -31.34 16.71 -0.29
CA ILE A 423 -32.81 16.67 -0.26
C ILE A 423 -33.38 17.33 -1.52
N LEU A 424 -32.89 18.51 -1.88
CA LEU A 424 -33.30 19.21 -3.09
C LEU A 424 -33.11 18.34 -4.33
N PHE A 425 -31.92 17.75 -4.52
CA PHE A 425 -31.64 16.87 -5.65
C PHE A 425 -32.54 15.62 -5.67
N ILE A 426 -32.80 14.99 -4.52
CA ILE A 426 -33.72 13.83 -4.43
C ILE A 426 -35.11 14.18 -4.95
N TRP A 427 -35.66 15.31 -4.51
CA TRP A 427 -36.98 15.75 -4.94
C TRP A 427 -36.97 16.20 -6.41
N CYS A 428 -35.96 16.93 -6.86
CA CYS A 428 -35.77 17.28 -8.26
C CYS A 428 -35.73 16.02 -9.16
N PHE A 429 -34.98 14.98 -8.78
CA PHE A 429 -34.96 13.71 -9.52
C PHE A 429 -36.31 13.01 -9.52
N TYR A 430 -37.01 12.98 -8.38
CA TYR A 430 -38.35 12.41 -8.31
C TYR A 430 -39.33 13.10 -9.28
N PHE A 431 -39.39 14.44 -9.26
CA PHE A 431 -40.27 15.20 -10.15
C PHE A 431 -39.87 15.05 -11.62
N LEU A 432 -38.58 15.15 -11.91
CA LEU A 432 -38.07 15.09 -13.28
C LEU A 432 -38.32 13.71 -13.92
N ILE A 433 -38.18 12.62 -13.18
CA ILE A 433 -38.47 11.27 -13.72
C ILE A 433 -39.98 11.05 -13.91
N ASN A 434 -40.83 11.50 -12.99
CA ASN A 434 -42.28 11.38 -13.18
C ASN A 434 -42.72 12.22 -14.39
N LEU A 435 -42.19 13.44 -14.55
CA LEU A 435 -42.43 14.27 -15.73
C LEU A 435 -41.98 13.55 -17.01
N LEU A 436 -40.77 13.00 -17.02
CA LEU A 436 -40.22 12.21 -18.13
C LEU A 436 -41.10 11.01 -18.51
N PHE A 437 -41.75 10.36 -17.54
CA PHE A 437 -42.67 9.25 -17.79
C PHE A 437 -44.04 9.68 -18.32
N MET A 438 -44.46 10.91 -18.00
CA MET A 438 -45.72 11.51 -18.48
C MET A 438 -45.57 12.13 -19.87
N THR A 439 -44.43 12.75 -20.18
CA THR A 439 -44.19 13.45 -21.45
C THR A 439 -44.05 12.47 -22.63
N PRO A 440 -44.81 12.64 -23.73
CA PRO A 440 -44.68 11.78 -24.91
C PRO A 440 -43.30 11.85 -25.57
N LYS A 441 -42.73 10.70 -25.98
CA LYS A 441 -41.38 10.61 -26.57
C LYS A 441 -41.12 11.47 -27.81
N LYS A 442 -42.16 11.85 -28.56
CA LYS A 442 -42.06 12.70 -29.75
C LYS A 442 -42.02 14.20 -29.41
N ASN A 443 -42.34 14.58 -28.17
CA ASN A 443 -42.38 15.97 -27.74
C ASN A 443 -40.94 16.47 -27.46
N TYR A 444 -40.59 17.67 -27.95
CA TYR A 444 -39.26 18.26 -27.70
C TYR A 444 -38.96 18.44 -26.20
N LYS A 445 -39.99 18.65 -25.38
CA LYS A 445 -39.89 18.70 -23.90
C LYS A 445 -39.27 17.42 -23.33
N HIS A 446 -39.55 16.27 -23.93
CA HIS A 446 -38.95 14.99 -23.51
C HIS A 446 -37.43 15.00 -23.65
N SER A 447 -36.91 15.56 -24.74
CA SER A 447 -35.47 15.71 -24.95
C SER A 447 -34.84 16.66 -23.94
N ILE A 448 -35.52 17.76 -23.61
CA ILE A 448 -35.09 18.72 -22.59
C ILE A 448 -35.02 18.05 -21.21
N GLU A 449 -36.06 17.30 -20.82
CA GLU A 449 -36.11 16.56 -19.56
C GLU A 449 -34.95 15.55 -19.43
N ILE A 450 -34.60 14.86 -20.53
CA ILE A 450 -33.44 13.97 -20.57
C ILE A 450 -32.14 14.75 -20.37
N ILE A 451 -31.96 15.86 -21.08
CA ILE A 451 -30.75 16.70 -20.96
C ILE A 451 -30.61 17.21 -19.53
N LEU A 452 -31.69 17.71 -18.91
CA LEU A 452 -31.71 18.14 -17.52
C LEU A 452 -31.36 16.99 -16.56
N LEU A 453 -31.89 15.79 -16.80
CA LEU A 453 -31.60 14.63 -15.95
C LEU A 453 -30.12 14.28 -16.00
N PHE A 454 -29.54 14.25 -17.20
CA PHE A 454 -28.10 14.03 -17.38
C PHE A 454 -27.27 15.13 -16.72
N PHE A 455 -27.66 16.39 -16.91
CA PHE A 455 -26.98 17.53 -16.29
C PHE A 455 -26.97 17.42 -14.77
N PHE A 456 -28.12 17.19 -14.12
CA PHE A 456 -28.20 17.05 -12.67
C PHE A 456 -27.45 15.82 -12.15
N VAL A 457 -27.49 14.69 -12.85
CA VAL A 457 -26.71 13.49 -12.48
C VAL A 457 -25.21 13.78 -12.56
N PHE A 458 -24.75 14.42 -13.63
CA PHE A 458 -23.32 14.75 -13.77
C PHE A 458 -22.87 15.82 -12.79
N LEU A 459 -23.73 16.78 -12.48
CA LEU A 459 -23.49 17.79 -11.47
C LEU A 459 -23.40 17.18 -10.07
N GLU A 460 -24.29 16.25 -9.68
CA GLU A 460 -24.18 15.58 -8.37
C GLU A 460 -22.91 14.72 -8.26
N LEU A 461 -22.58 13.94 -9.31
CA LEU A 461 -21.48 13.00 -9.27
C LEU A 461 -20.14 13.74 -9.30
N GLY A 462 -19.99 14.67 -10.24
CA GLY A 462 -18.79 15.51 -10.36
C GLY A 462 -18.64 16.45 -9.17
N GLY A 463 -19.74 17.07 -8.72
CA GLY A 463 -19.76 17.93 -7.54
C GLY A 463 -19.36 17.21 -6.27
N ASN A 464 -19.87 16.00 -6.03
CA ASN A 464 -19.46 15.19 -4.88
C ASN A 464 -17.96 14.82 -4.93
N PHE A 465 -17.46 14.45 -6.11
CA PHE A 465 -16.03 14.15 -6.29
C PHE A 465 -15.17 15.40 -6.02
N TRP A 466 -15.57 16.55 -6.56
CA TRP A 466 -14.89 17.82 -6.33
C TRP A 466 -14.90 18.21 -4.85
N ILE A 467 -16.02 18.07 -4.14
CA ILE A 467 -16.12 18.35 -2.69
C ILE A 467 -15.07 17.54 -1.91
N ALA A 468 -14.90 16.26 -2.25
CA ALA A 468 -13.94 15.41 -1.58
C ALA A 468 -12.46 15.81 -1.83
N PHE A 469 -12.17 16.43 -2.98
CA PHE A 469 -10.82 16.70 -3.45
C PHE A 469 -10.38 18.16 -3.34
N LYS A 470 -11.29 19.13 -3.28
CA LYS A 470 -10.97 20.56 -3.37
C LYS A 470 -9.99 21.06 -2.31
N ASN A 471 -10.02 20.47 -1.11
CA ASN A 471 -9.16 20.84 0.03
C ASN A 471 -7.90 19.98 0.13
N THR A 472 -7.58 19.21 -0.91
CA THR A 472 -6.42 18.31 -0.91
C THR A 472 -5.12 19.12 -1.02
N PRO A 473 -4.09 18.84 -0.20
CA PRO A 473 -2.79 19.50 -0.28
C PRO A 473 -1.95 18.91 -1.42
N TYR A 474 -2.36 19.13 -2.67
CA TYR A 474 -1.68 18.61 -3.86
C TYR A 474 -0.18 18.93 -3.89
N GLY A 475 0.64 18.02 -4.41
CA GLY A 475 2.05 18.29 -4.63
C GLY A 475 2.28 19.24 -5.81
N ASP A 476 3.54 19.59 -6.04
CA ASP A 476 4.02 20.51 -7.07
C ASP A 476 4.82 19.75 -8.13
N GLN A 477 4.30 19.73 -9.36
CA GLN A 477 4.85 18.94 -10.45
C GLN A 477 6.18 19.49 -10.97
N ALA A 478 6.29 20.79 -11.20
CA ALA A 478 7.51 21.41 -11.69
C ALA A 478 8.67 21.25 -10.69
N LEU A 479 8.39 21.46 -9.39
CA LEU A 479 9.38 21.29 -8.34
C LEU A 479 9.82 19.83 -8.19
N PHE A 480 8.87 18.89 -8.24
CA PHE A 480 9.19 17.46 -8.23
C PHE A 480 10.10 17.10 -9.42
N SER A 481 9.76 17.53 -10.63
CA SER A 481 10.53 17.20 -11.83
C SER A 481 11.96 17.74 -11.78
N LYS A 482 12.10 19.01 -11.36
CA LYS A 482 13.42 19.65 -11.17
C LYS A 482 14.27 18.88 -10.16
N THR A 483 13.71 18.62 -8.98
CA THR A 483 14.43 17.94 -7.91
C THR A 483 14.76 16.51 -8.29
N TYR A 484 13.87 15.80 -8.97
CA TYR A 484 14.14 14.45 -9.46
C TYR A 484 15.35 14.41 -10.39
N LYS A 485 15.40 15.31 -11.40
CA LYS A 485 16.53 15.39 -12.34
C LYS A 485 17.86 15.69 -11.62
N THR A 486 17.85 16.61 -10.64
CA THR A 486 19.04 16.92 -9.85
C THR A 486 19.52 15.71 -9.04
N GLN A 487 18.63 15.03 -8.30
CA GLN A 487 19.01 13.86 -7.51
C GLN A 487 19.51 12.72 -8.39
N GLN A 488 18.81 12.45 -9.49
CA GLN A 488 19.16 11.38 -10.41
C GLN A 488 20.56 11.59 -11.01
N LYS A 489 20.90 12.82 -11.39
CA LYS A 489 22.24 13.18 -11.90
C LYS A 489 23.32 12.84 -10.86
N LEU A 490 23.12 13.27 -9.62
CA LEU A 490 24.10 13.07 -8.54
C LEU A 490 24.30 11.58 -8.19
N ILE A 491 23.19 10.84 -8.11
CA ILE A 491 23.19 9.41 -7.84
C ILE A 491 23.92 8.66 -8.97
N GLN A 492 23.59 8.95 -10.23
CA GLN A 492 24.24 8.31 -11.37
C GLN A 492 25.75 8.60 -11.44
N GLN A 493 26.19 9.82 -11.12
CA GLN A 493 27.62 10.14 -11.03
C GLN A 493 28.30 9.29 -9.95
N THR A 494 27.68 9.17 -8.79
CA THR A 494 28.23 8.42 -7.65
C THR A 494 28.40 6.92 -7.95
N PHE A 495 27.42 6.29 -8.61
CA PHE A 495 27.51 4.87 -9.01
C PHE A 495 28.38 4.63 -10.25
N LYS A 496 28.70 5.66 -11.04
CA LYS A 496 29.70 5.55 -12.12
C LYS A 496 31.13 5.54 -11.58
N GLU A 497 31.40 6.28 -10.50
CA GLU A 497 32.72 6.30 -9.85
C GLU A 497 33.07 4.96 -9.16
N ASP A 498 32.07 4.20 -8.71
CA ASP A 498 32.26 2.89 -8.09
C ASP A 498 31.14 1.93 -8.51
N PRO A 499 31.44 0.93 -9.34
CA PRO A 499 30.44 -0.02 -9.81
C PRO A 499 30.09 -1.11 -8.78
N SER A 500 30.77 -1.16 -7.63
CA SER A 500 30.44 -2.11 -6.57
C SER A 500 29.09 -1.78 -5.90
N LEU A 501 28.46 -2.80 -5.33
CA LEU A 501 27.25 -2.62 -4.53
C LEU A 501 27.62 -1.93 -3.21
N PHE A 502 27.19 -0.69 -3.04
CA PHE A 502 27.23 0.04 -1.79
C PHE A 502 25.89 0.72 -1.53
N ARG A 503 25.67 1.14 -0.27
CA ARG A 503 24.46 1.86 0.12
C ARG A 503 24.68 3.36 0.16
N LEU A 504 23.65 4.09 -0.25
CA LEU A 504 23.56 5.53 -0.15
C LEU A 504 22.52 5.88 0.92
N LYS A 505 22.86 6.81 1.80
CA LYS A 505 21.89 7.51 2.64
C LYS A 505 21.56 8.84 1.99
N GLN A 506 20.27 9.15 1.85
CA GLN A 506 19.83 10.44 1.33
C GLN A 506 18.84 11.06 2.29
N THR A 507 18.99 12.36 2.48
CA THR A 507 18.07 13.17 3.26
C THR A 507 17.66 14.36 2.42
N LEU A 508 16.37 14.49 2.13
CA LEU A 508 15.82 15.59 1.35
C LEU A 508 14.93 16.49 2.21
N ASN A 509 14.93 17.78 1.88
CA ASN A 509 13.97 18.71 2.46
C ASN A 509 12.64 18.56 1.72
N THR A 510 11.61 18.04 2.39
CA THR A 510 10.27 17.82 1.83
C THR A 510 9.77 19.03 1.03
N LYS A 511 9.91 20.25 1.56
CA LYS A 511 9.42 21.48 0.91
C LYS A 511 10.10 21.77 -0.43
N LYS A 512 11.26 21.16 -0.70
CA LYS A 512 12.01 21.27 -1.96
C LYS A 512 11.77 20.08 -2.91
N THR A 513 11.01 19.06 -2.49
CA THR A 513 10.81 17.82 -3.28
C THR A 513 9.49 17.77 -4.05
N GLY A 514 8.70 18.85 -4.01
CA GLY A 514 7.37 18.91 -4.62
C GLY A 514 6.26 18.34 -3.74
N PHE A 515 6.56 17.86 -2.54
CA PHE A 515 5.54 17.44 -1.58
C PHE A 515 5.09 18.65 -0.74
N ARG A 516 3.77 18.85 -0.61
CA ARG A 516 3.19 19.84 0.33
C ARG A 516 2.92 19.24 1.71
N GLU A 517 2.61 17.95 1.78
CA GLU A 517 2.59 17.19 3.02
C GLU A 517 3.99 16.73 3.43
N ILE A 518 4.18 16.40 4.71
CA ILE A 518 5.45 15.87 5.22
C ILE A 518 5.73 14.50 4.59
N ASN A 519 6.72 14.44 3.69
CA ASN A 519 7.31 13.22 3.19
C ASN A 519 8.67 12.98 3.87
N ASN A 520 8.73 11.95 4.71
CA ASN A 520 9.93 11.55 5.45
C ASN A 520 10.96 10.77 4.60
N GLY A 521 10.74 10.60 3.30
CA GLY A 521 11.71 9.98 2.39
C GLY A 521 11.97 8.49 2.64
N TYR A 522 11.04 7.78 3.30
CA TYR A 522 11.22 6.35 3.61
C TYR A 522 11.51 5.49 2.37
N ASN A 523 10.91 5.84 1.22
CA ASN A 523 11.03 5.11 -0.03
C ASN A 523 11.84 5.88 -1.09
N ASP A 524 12.65 6.86 -0.69
CA ASP A 524 13.57 7.55 -1.60
C ASP A 524 14.52 6.59 -2.34
N PRO A 525 15.03 5.49 -1.74
CA PRO A 525 15.80 4.48 -2.45
C PRO A 525 15.07 3.87 -3.66
N LEU A 526 13.77 3.61 -3.52
CA LEU A 526 12.91 3.11 -4.59
C LEU A 526 12.60 4.19 -5.62
N LEU A 527 12.34 5.41 -5.17
CA LEU A 527 12.03 6.53 -6.03
C LEU A 527 13.19 6.89 -6.96
N TYR A 528 14.39 7.03 -6.41
CA TYR A 528 15.59 7.47 -7.13
C TYR A 528 16.54 6.33 -7.53
N ASN A 529 16.08 5.08 -7.41
CA ASN A 529 16.76 3.87 -7.89
C ASN A 529 18.19 3.69 -7.37
N TYR A 530 18.37 3.71 -6.05
CA TYR A 530 19.65 3.43 -5.40
C TYR A 530 19.50 2.41 -4.26
N ALA A 531 20.58 1.69 -3.95
CA ALA A 531 20.60 0.78 -2.81
C ALA A 531 20.65 1.59 -1.50
N GLY A 532 19.65 1.40 -0.63
CA GLY A 532 19.48 2.18 0.59
C GLY A 532 19.28 1.30 1.83
N ILE A 533 18.78 1.92 2.90
CA ILE A 533 18.35 1.21 4.13
C ILE A 533 16.87 1.49 4.42
N SER A 534 16.43 2.73 4.20
CA SER A 534 15.07 3.16 4.50
C SER A 534 14.03 2.40 3.65
N SER A 535 12.89 2.10 4.27
CA SER A 535 11.75 1.49 3.58
C SER A 535 10.45 1.79 4.32
N TYR A 536 9.36 1.98 3.56
CA TYR A 536 7.99 1.96 4.03
C TYR A 536 7.14 1.05 3.13
N SER A 537 6.80 -0.14 3.64
CA SER A 537 5.96 -1.10 2.92
C SER A 537 5.10 -1.93 3.89
N SER A 538 3.91 -2.33 3.43
CA SER A 538 3.10 -3.35 4.10
C SER A 538 3.75 -4.74 4.13
N THR A 539 4.79 -4.96 3.34
CA THR A 539 5.51 -6.23 3.18
C THR A 539 6.89 -6.24 3.84
N LEU A 540 7.21 -5.22 4.66
CA LEU A 540 8.52 -5.13 5.31
C LEU A 540 8.77 -6.33 6.25
N ASN A 541 9.92 -6.99 6.07
CA ASN A 541 10.34 -8.10 6.90
C ASN A 541 10.57 -7.68 8.37
N ALA A 542 9.86 -8.33 9.30
CA ALA A 542 9.90 -8.01 10.72
C ALA A 542 11.28 -8.27 11.35
N ASN A 543 11.96 -9.34 10.95
CA ASN A 543 13.27 -9.69 11.51
C ASN A 543 14.34 -8.68 11.08
N THR A 544 14.33 -8.26 9.80
CA THR A 544 15.22 -7.20 9.31
C THR A 544 14.94 -5.88 10.03
N GLN A 545 13.66 -5.49 10.13
CA GLN A 545 13.26 -4.26 10.80
C GLN A 545 13.67 -4.25 12.28
N SER A 546 13.47 -5.35 13.02
CA SER A 546 13.86 -5.44 14.42
C SER A 546 15.39 -5.38 14.57
N SER A 547 16.14 -6.14 13.76
CA SER A 547 17.61 -6.12 13.80
C SER A 547 18.19 -4.72 13.53
N LEU A 548 17.60 -3.98 12.59
CA LEU A 548 17.99 -2.59 12.32
C LEU A 548 17.65 -1.64 13.48
N THR A 549 16.48 -1.83 14.09
CA THR A 549 16.05 -1.04 15.25
C THR A 549 16.96 -1.28 16.46
N ASP A 550 17.32 -2.56 16.70
CA ASP A 550 18.22 -2.95 17.78
C ASP A 550 19.66 -2.48 17.55
N LEU A 551 20.04 -2.16 16.30
CA LEU A 551 21.31 -1.49 15.97
C LEU A 551 21.22 0.04 16.00
N GLY A 552 20.07 0.63 16.33
CA GLY A 552 19.90 2.07 16.53
C GLY A 552 19.26 2.85 15.38
N LEU A 553 18.69 2.17 14.37
CA LEU A 553 17.92 2.84 13.32
C LEU A 553 16.48 3.14 13.77
N TYR A 554 15.92 4.22 13.23
CA TYR A 554 14.57 4.69 13.60
C TYR A 554 13.49 3.84 12.95
N SER A 555 12.53 3.41 13.76
CA SER A 555 11.30 2.78 13.28
C SER A 555 10.08 3.39 13.95
N LYS A 556 9.23 4.08 13.17
CA LYS A 556 7.92 4.56 13.64
C LYS A 556 6.96 3.41 14.00
N ASN A 557 6.98 2.31 13.26
CA ASN A 557 6.15 1.12 13.45
C ASN A 557 6.68 -0.05 12.61
N GLY A 558 6.05 -1.22 12.73
CA GLY A 558 6.46 -2.45 12.04
C GLY A 558 6.46 -2.44 10.51
N ARG A 559 6.08 -1.32 9.86
CA ARG A 559 6.06 -1.16 8.40
C ARG A 559 7.11 -0.16 7.91
N ARG A 560 7.87 0.48 8.81
CA ARG A 560 8.77 1.59 8.50
C ARG A 560 10.11 1.41 9.20
N ILE A 561 11.18 1.63 8.45
CA ILE A 561 12.54 1.75 8.97
C ILE A 561 13.23 2.87 8.21
N THR A 562 14.06 3.65 8.88
CA THR A 562 14.86 4.69 8.21
C THR A 562 16.13 5.00 8.98
N TYR A 563 17.15 5.39 8.22
CA TYR A 563 18.44 5.78 8.76
C TYR A 563 18.48 7.30 8.96
N VAL A 564 18.17 7.76 10.18
CA VAL A 564 17.98 9.19 10.50
C VAL A 564 19.31 9.92 10.63
N ASP A 565 20.13 9.49 11.60
CA ASP A 565 21.41 10.09 11.91
C ASP A 565 22.57 9.30 11.34
N ASN A 566 23.79 9.79 11.51
CA ASN A 566 24.99 9.08 11.08
C ASN A 566 25.50 8.22 12.24
N SER A 567 25.66 6.92 12.03
CA SER A 567 26.40 5.99 12.91
C SER A 567 27.50 5.31 12.09
N LYS A 568 28.75 5.44 12.55
CA LYS A 568 29.89 4.81 11.88
C LYS A 568 29.81 3.29 11.93
N VAL A 569 29.30 2.72 13.03
CA VAL A 569 29.09 1.27 13.14
C VAL A 569 28.06 0.79 12.13
N VAL A 570 26.95 1.51 11.97
CA VAL A 570 25.94 1.23 10.95
C VAL A 570 26.51 1.36 9.53
N ASN A 571 27.35 2.37 9.27
CA ASN A 571 27.99 2.56 7.98
C ASN A 571 28.95 1.40 7.64
N LEU A 572 29.72 0.91 8.62
CA LEU A 572 30.60 -0.24 8.50
C LEU A 572 29.81 -1.53 8.22
N LEU A 573 28.80 -1.83 9.04
CA LEU A 573 27.98 -3.05 8.90
C LEU A 573 27.18 -3.07 7.58
N PHE A 574 26.67 -1.91 7.16
CA PHE A 574 25.77 -1.83 6.01
C PHE A 574 26.38 -1.29 4.72
N ASN A 575 27.70 -1.09 4.71
CA ASN A 575 28.41 -0.53 3.56
C ASN A 575 27.76 0.78 3.07
N VAL A 576 27.37 1.66 4.00
CA VAL A 576 26.80 2.97 3.65
C VAL A 576 27.93 3.90 3.29
N LYS A 577 28.30 3.88 2.01
CA LYS A 577 29.51 4.54 1.52
C LYS A 577 29.33 6.03 1.29
N ASN A 578 28.14 6.44 0.84
CA ASN A 578 27.84 7.83 0.54
C ASN A 578 26.64 8.30 1.37
N GLN A 579 26.68 9.56 1.78
CA GLN A 579 25.54 10.24 2.41
C GLN A 579 25.33 11.62 1.76
N PHE A 580 24.10 11.86 1.32
CA PHE A 580 23.66 13.14 0.78
C PHE A 580 22.78 13.84 1.81
N SER A 581 23.19 15.04 2.21
CA SER A 581 22.49 15.85 3.20
C SER A 581 22.29 17.27 2.71
N PHE A 582 21.12 17.85 2.96
CA PHE A 582 20.86 19.26 2.63
C PHE A 582 21.41 20.23 3.69
N LYS A 583 21.90 19.71 4.83
CA LYS A 583 22.45 20.49 5.94
C LYS A 583 23.85 19.99 6.24
N LYS A 584 24.78 20.92 6.53
CA LYS A 584 26.11 20.58 6.99
C LYS A 584 26.03 19.97 8.41
N GLU A 585 26.44 18.73 8.52
CA GLU A 585 26.55 17.96 9.77
C GLU A 585 27.92 18.18 10.43
N GLN A 586 27.97 18.13 11.76
CA GLN A 586 29.20 18.24 12.55
C GLN A 586 29.93 16.89 12.58
N ARG A 587 30.71 16.61 11.54
CA ARG A 587 31.46 15.35 11.36
C ARG A 587 32.96 15.62 11.28
N ARG A 588 33.78 14.61 11.60
CA ARG A 588 35.24 14.62 11.38
C ARG A 588 35.60 14.88 9.91
N ILE A 589 34.81 14.33 9.00
CA ILE A 589 35.05 14.38 7.56
C ILE A 589 34.38 15.63 6.98
N LYS A 590 35.11 16.38 6.15
CA LYS A 590 34.58 17.53 5.43
C LYS A 590 33.73 17.04 4.23
N PRO A 591 32.50 17.54 4.06
CA PRO A 591 31.70 17.21 2.89
C PRO A 591 32.21 17.93 1.65
N MET A 592 31.92 17.35 0.48
CA MET A 592 31.91 18.07 -0.79
C MET A 592 30.55 18.73 -0.98
N LEU A 593 30.50 19.99 -1.45
CA LEU A 593 29.26 20.68 -1.76
C LEU A 593 29.03 20.66 -3.28
N GLN A 594 27.93 20.05 -3.72
CA GLN A 594 27.54 19.99 -5.13
C GLN A 594 26.03 20.19 -5.24
N ASP A 595 25.57 21.08 -6.11
CA ASP A 595 24.14 21.35 -6.34
C ASP A 595 23.34 21.64 -5.04
N ASN A 596 23.95 22.38 -4.08
CA ASN A 596 23.42 22.65 -2.73
C ASN A 596 23.19 21.41 -1.84
N ILE A 597 23.87 20.31 -2.13
CA ILE A 597 23.84 19.06 -1.38
C ILE A 597 25.26 18.80 -0.83
N TYR A 598 25.34 18.55 0.47
CA TYR A 598 26.56 18.11 1.14
C TYR A 598 26.71 16.60 0.97
N ILE A 599 27.81 16.19 0.35
CA ILE A 599 28.14 14.80 0.07
C ILE A 599 29.26 14.36 1.01
N TYR A 600 28.98 13.34 1.80
CA TYR A 600 29.96 12.71 2.69
C TYR A 600 30.32 11.32 2.15
N LYS A 601 31.62 11.06 2.02
CA LYS A 601 32.16 9.72 1.74
C LYS A 601 32.61 9.09 3.06
N ASN A 602 32.01 7.96 3.43
CA ASN A 602 32.24 7.27 4.69
C ASN A 602 33.38 6.25 4.53
N PRO A 603 34.60 6.51 5.05
CA PRO A 603 35.75 5.62 4.89
C PRO A 603 35.58 4.27 5.59
N GLU A 604 34.69 4.19 6.58
CA GLU A 604 34.34 2.97 7.30
C GLU A 604 33.50 1.99 6.49
N ALA A 605 32.90 2.42 5.36
CA ALA A 605 32.19 1.54 4.43
C ALA A 605 33.20 0.80 3.53
N ILE A 606 33.68 -0.34 4.02
CA ILE A 606 34.77 -1.10 3.40
C ILE A 606 34.31 -2.12 2.34
N GLY A 607 33.06 -2.56 2.39
CA GLY A 607 32.51 -3.58 1.49
C GLY A 607 31.21 -4.18 2.02
N MET A 608 30.57 -5.03 1.22
CA MET A 608 29.32 -5.72 1.57
C MET A 608 29.50 -6.88 2.54
N GLY A 609 30.73 -7.19 2.94
CA GLY A 609 31.03 -8.18 3.95
C GLY A 609 32.46 -8.10 4.42
N PHE A 610 32.78 -8.77 5.52
CA PHE A 610 34.13 -8.87 6.08
C PHE A 610 34.25 -10.09 6.99
N LEU A 611 35.48 -10.54 7.22
CA LEU A 611 35.78 -11.70 8.05
C LEU A 611 35.76 -11.34 9.54
N VAL A 612 35.20 -12.23 10.35
CA VAL A 612 35.09 -12.14 11.81
C VAL A 612 35.40 -13.49 12.46
N ASP A 613 35.62 -13.50 13.77
CA ASP A 613 35.81 -14.73 14.53
C ASP A 613 34.54 -15.62 14.46
N PRO A 614 34.68 -16.97 14.37
CA PRO A 614 33.53 -17.86 14.38
C PRO A 614 32.59 -17.73 15.58
N ASN A 615 33.02 -17.20 16.72
CA ASN A 615 32.17 -16.92 17.88
C ASN A 615 31.17 -15.77 17.63
N PHE A 616 31.41 -14.91 16.64
CA PHE A 616 30.50 -13.83 16.26
C PHE A 616 29.08 -14.36 15.92
N LYS A 617 28.94 -15.62 15.49
CA LYS A 617 27.63 -16.25 15.25
C LYS A 617 26.77 -16.40 16.50
N LYS A 618 27.37 -16.36 17.71
CA LYS A 618 26.66 -16.47 19.00
C LYS A 618 26.09 -15.13 19.46
N LEU A 619 26.52 -14.02 18.85
CA LEU A 619 26.09 -12.68 19.21
C LEU A 619 24.62 -12.46 18.81
N ASN A 620 23.79 -12.12 19.80
CA ASN A 620 22.40 -11.75 19.62
C ASN A 620 22.20 -10.30 20.03
N LEU A 621 21.36 -9.58 19.28
CA LEU A 621 21.05 -8.19 19.60
C LEU A 621 19.97 -8.13 20.68
N ILE A 622 20.15 -7.23 21.63
CA ILE A 622 19.26 -7.00 22.77
C ILE A 622 18.28 -5.88 22.41
N SER A 623 16.99 -6.16 22.57
CA SER A 623 15.95 -5.19 22.22
C SER A 623 16.10 -3.88 23.00
N LYS A 624 15.97 -2.75 22.31
CA LYS A 624 16.04 -1.38 22.89
C LYS A 624 17.37 -1.03 23.57
N GLN A 625 18.48 -1.68 23.21
CA GLN A 625 19.82 -1.35 23.75
C GLN A 625 20.84 -1.12 22.61
N PRO A 626 20.66 -0.08 21.77
CA PRO A 626 21.43 0.07 20.54
C PRO A 626 22.91 0.35 20.76
N LEU A 627 23.29 1.13 21.78
CA LEU A 627 24.70 1.39 22.06
C LEU A 627 25.39 0.15 22.64
N LEU A 628 24.72 -0.60 23.51
CA LEU A 628 25.26 -1.88 24.01
C LEU A 628 25.42 -2.90 22.89
N ASN A 629 24.45 -2.98 21.98
CA ASN A 629 24.55 -3.84 20.81
C ASN A 629 25.70 -3.44 19.90
N GLN A 630 25.88 -2.14 19.62
CA GLN A 630 27.02 -1.67 18.83
C GLN A 630 28.36 -1.97 19.55
N GLU A 631 28.44 -1.81 20.87
CA GLU A 631 29.60 -2.21 21.67
C GLU A 631 29.92 -3.70 21.52
N HIS A 632 28.94 -4.58 21.78
CA HIS A 632 29.13 -6.03 21.68
C HIS A 632 29.51 -6.48 20.27
N VAL A 633 28.96 -5.82 19.23
CA VAL A 633 29.35 -6.08 17.84
C VAL A 633 30.82 -5.75 17.62
N LEU A 634 31.29 -4.58 18.05
CA LEU A 634 32.68 -4.18 17.85
C LEU A 634 33.65 -5.07 18.64
N GLN A 635 33.35 -5.36 19.91
CA GLN A 635 34.15 -6.27 20.75
C GLN A 635 34.22 -7.70 20.16
N SER A 636 33.12 -8.17 19.57
CA SER A 636 33.10 -9.50 18.93
C SER A 636 33.84 -9.53 17.58
N ILE A 637 34.07 -8.38 16.94
CA ILE A 637 34.88 -8.26 15.72
C ILE A 637 36.36 -8.22 16.10
N LYS A 638 36.71 -7.36 17.05
CA LYS A 638 38.05 -7.21 17.58
C LYS A 638 37.94 -6.84 19.05
N GLU A 639 38.35 -7.77 19.90
CA GLU A 639 38.36 -7.58 21.34
C GLU A 639 39.47 -6.61 21.74
N ILE A 640 39.13 -5.66 22.60
CA ILE A 640 40.04 -4.72 23.25
C ILE A 640 39.61 -4.57 24.72
N ASP A 641 40.56 -4.28 25.61
CA ASP A 641 40.28 -4.17 27.05
C ASP A 641 39.36 -2.99 27.39
N GLU A 642 39.53 -1.88 26.66
CA GLU A 642 38.73 -0.66 26.82
C GLU A 642 37.44 -0.71 25.99
N PRO A 643 36.33 -0.10 26.44
CA PRO A 643 35.11 -0.05 25.66
C PRO A 643 35.28 0.79 24.39
N TYR A 644 34.62 0.39 23.29
CA TYR A 644 34.53 1.23 22.08
C TYR A 644 33.65 2.47 22.29
N PHE A 645 32.66 2.38 23.18
CA PHE A 645 31.75 3.45 23.57
C PHE A 645 31.91 3.84 25.05
N PRO A 646 33.05 4.45 25.46
CA PRO A 646 33.18 4.96 26.82
C PRO A 646 32.11 6.01 27.13
N SER A 647 31.58 5.96 28.35
CA SER A 647 30.58 6.91 28.84
C SER A 647 31.18 8.31 28.96
N ALA A 648 30.43 9.32 28.52
CA ALA A 648 30.75 10.71 28.80
C ALA A 648 30.50 11.02 30.29
N LYS A 649 31.34 11.87 30.88
CA LYS A 649 31.22 12.26 32.30
C LYS A 649 30.21 13.38 32.44
N ILE A 650 29.15 13.18 33.22
CA ILE A 650 28.26 14.27 33.64
C ILE A 650 28.99 15.06 34.73
N VAL A 651 29.46 16.27 34.38
CA VAL A 651 30.22 17.14 35.28
C VAL A 651 29.28 17.89 36.23
N LYS A 652 28.14 18.36 35.72
CA LYS A 652 27.18 19.12 36.51
C LYS A 652 25.77 19.01 35.93
N VAL A 653 24.79 18.78 36.80
CA VAL A 653 23.38 19.00 36.48
C VAL A 653 23.06 20.46 36.79
N ASN A 654 23.02 21.31 35.75
CA ASN A 654 22.77 22.76 35.92
C ASN A 654 21.31 23.07 36.24
N LYS A 655 20.39 22.23 35.78
CA LYS A 655 18.95 22.35 36.03
C LYS A 655 18.29 20.99 35.85
N GLN A 656 17.42 20.60 36.78
CA GLN A 656 16.59 19.42 36.67
C GLN A 656 15.21 19.74 37.23
N THR A 657 14.27 20.02 36.35
CA THR A 657 12.84 20.07 36.67
C THR A 657 12.13 18.99 35.86
N LYS A 658 10.86 18.71 36.18
CA LYS A 658 10.04 17.71 35.46
C LYS A 658 10.07 17.86 33.92
N ASN A 659 10.20 19.09 33.42
CA ASN A 659 10.05 19.42 32.00
C ASN A 659 11.28 20.11 31.39
N HIS A 660 12.34 20.35 32.17
CA HIS A 660 13.53 21.05 31.71
C HIS A 660 14.77 20.52 32.41
N ILE A 661 15.66 19.92 31.63
CA ILE A 661 16.93 19.39 32.08
C ILE A 661 18.06 20.11 31.34
N LYS A 662 19.08 20.53 32.09
CA LYS A 662 20.30 21.13 31.56
C LYS A 662 21.51 20.47 32.18
N LEU A 663 22.34 19.84 31.37
CA LEU A 663 23.51 19.07 31.78
C LEU A 663 24.78 19.73 31.21
N SER A 664 25.84 19.74 32.00
CA SER A 664 27.21 19.95 31.53
C SER A 664 27.93 18.63 31.58
N ILE A 665 28.40 18.16 30.43
CA ILE A 665 29.11 16.89 30.27
C ILE A 665 30.52 17.14 29.72
N ARG A 666 31.41 16.17 29.88
CA ARG A 666 32.71 16.11 29.21
C ARG A 666 32.88 14.77 28.52
N THR A 667 33.34 14.81 27.28
CA THR A 667 33.76 13.61 26.54
C THR A 667 34.98 12.98 27.19
N THR A 668 35.03 11.65 27.20
CA THR A 668 36.13 10.84 27.77
C THR A 668 37.10 10.33 26.72
N THR A 669 36.71 10.37 25.45
CA THR A 669 37.58 10.10 24.29
C THR A 669 37.24 11.06 23.15
N THR A 670 38.06 11.06 22.10
CA THR A 670 37.81 11.79 20.85
C THR A 670 36.95 10.95 19.92
N GLY A 671 35.80 11.48 19.47
CA GLY A 671 34.92 10.77 18.56
C GLY A 671 33.49 11.31 18.47
N ASP A 672 32.59 10.49 17.92
CA ASP A 672 31.16 10.83 17.78
C ASP A 672 30.42 10.57 19.09
N LEU A 673 29.85 11.62 19.69
CA LEU A 673 29.04 11.53 20.91
C LEU A 673 27.60 11.15 20.55
N HIS A 674 27.10 10.10 21.19
CA HIS A 674 25.75 9.60 20.99
C HIS A 674 24.89 9.75 22.25
N LEU A 675 23.59 9.94 22.04
CA LEU A 675 22.57 9.97 23.08
C LEU A 675 21.50 8.93 22.78
N TYR A 676 21.20 8.10 23.78
CA TYR A 676 20.03 7.23 23.78
C TYR A 676 19.31 7.32 25.12
N ILE A 677 17.99 7.42 25.09
CA ILE A 677 17.16 7.51 26.29
C ILE A 677 16.22 6.30 26.31
N PRO A 678 16.56 5.19 26.99
CA PRO A 678 15.76 3.97 27.01
C PRO A 678 14.30 4.24 27.37
N ASN A 679 13.39 3.53 26.69
CA ASN A 679 11.93 3.62 26.88
C ASN A 679 11.31 5.03 26.73
N PHE A 680 12.01 6.00 26.16
CA PHE A 680 11.49 7.34 25.92
C PHE A 680 10.77 7.47 24.57
N SER A 681 9.64 8.17 24.56
CA SER A 681 8.92 8.56 23.34
C SER A 681 9.31 9.96 22.92
N TRP A 682 9.79 10.13 21.68
CA TRP A 682 10.21 11.43 21.16
C TRP A 682 9.06 12.40 20.92
N ASP A 683 7.81 11.92 20.87
CA ASP A 683 6.63 12.80 20.93
C ASP A 683 6.63 13.68 22.21
N ASN A 684 7.33 13.25 23.27
CA ASN A 684 7.50 14.02 24.50
C ASN A 684 8.71 14.97 24.48
N MET A 685 9.54 14.97 23.42
CA MET A 685 10.69 15.87 23.25
C MET A 685 10.27 17.15 22.53
N LYS A 686 10.10 18.26 23.27
CA LYS A 686 9.80 19.57 22.68
C LYS A 686 11.04 20.23 22.08
N LYS A 687 12.19 20.09 22.74
CA LYS A 687 13.43 20.73 22.31
C LYS A 687 14.64 19.99 22.85
N ILE A 688 15.62 19.78 21.97
CA ILE A 688 16.97 19.37 22.32
C ILE A 688 17.96 20.42 21.78
N LYS A 689 18.92 20.81 22.61
CA LYS A 689 20.06 21.64 22.19
C LYS A 689 21.38 21.06 22.64
N VAL A 690 22.40 21.28 21.82
CA VAL A 690 23.80 21.00 22.14
C VAL A 690 24.58 22.29 21.97
N ASN A 691 25.26 22.74 23.02
CA ASN A 691 26.00 24.01 23.07
C ASN A 691 25.15 25.20 22.59
N GLY A 692 23.89 25.27 23.05
CA GLY A 692 22.94 26.33 22.69
C GLY A 692 22.31 26.19 21.30
N LYS A 693 22.81 25.29 20.43
CA LYS A 693 22.28 25.07 19.08
C LYS A 693 21.18 24.01 19.09
N LYS A 694 20.02 24.34 18.53
CA LYS A 694 18.89 23.41 18.41
C LYS A 694 19.21 22.28 17.41
N ILE A 695 18.99 21.04 17.83
CA ILE A 695 19.00 19.87 16.94
C ILE A 695 17.66 19.82 16.20
N THR A 696 17.71 19.54 14.90
CA THR A 696 16.55 19.47 14.02
C THR A 696 16.70 18.29 13.09
N HIS A 697 15.68 17.45 13.07
CA HIS A 697 15.65 16.28 12.20
C HIS A 697 15.02 16.61 10.85
N PRO A 698 15.48 15.94 9.79
CA PRO A 698 14.88 16.08 8.47
C PRO A 698 13.52 15.35 8.35
N ILE A 699 13.24 14.44 9.28
CA ILE A 699 12.02 13.65 9.35
C ILE A 699 11.35 13.79 10.71
N ALA A 700 10.06 13.48 10.78
CA ALA A 700 9.35 13.41 12.06
C ALA A 700 9.71 12.14 12.86
N ILE A 701 10.27 12.33 14.05
CA ILE A 701 10.59 11.28 15.03
C ILE A 701 9.50 11.24 16.10
N HIS A 702 8.92 10.07 16.31
CA HIS A 702 7.81 9.85 17.25
C HIS A 702 8.21 8.87 18.36
N THR A 703 8.80 7.74 17.99
CA THR A 703 9.33 6.75 18.92
C THR A 703 10.78 7.04 19.27
N ASN A 704 11.44 6.15 20.03
CA ASN A 704 12.85 6.31 20.37
C ASN A 704 13.79 6.26 19.16
N GLN A 705 14.89 7.02 19.23
CA GLN A 705 15.95 7.10 18.23
C GLN A 705 17.32 7.24 18.91
N LEU A 706 18.35 6.58 18.37
CA LEU A 706 19.74 6.84 18.71
C LEU A 706 20.21 8.12 18.03
N GLU A 707 20.55 9.14 18.81
CA GLU A 707 20.91 10.46 18.31
C GLU A 707 22.43 10.62 18.24
N ASN A 708 22.97 11.13 17.13
CA ASN A 708 24.37 11.56 17.04
C ASN A 708 24.47 13.06 17.31
N LEU A 709 25.08 13.42 18.44
CA LEU A 709 25.21 14.81 18.88
C LEU A 709 26.38 15.55 18.22
N GLY A 710 27.27 14.84 17.53
CA GLY A 710 28.38 15.38 16.76
C GLY A 710 29.74 14.82 17.16
N TYR A 711 30.76 15.19 16.37
CA TYR A 711 32.15 14.83 16.63
C TYR A 711 32.83 15.84 17.57
N TYR A 712 33.49 15.33 18.63
CA TYR A 712 34.17 16.12 19.65
C TYR A 712 35.53 15.53 20.02
N LYS A 713 36.45 16.36 20.50
CA LYS A 713 37.73 15.91 21.06
C LYS A 713 37.53 15.41 22.49
N GLU A 714 38.48 14.64 23.01
CA GLU A 714 38.55 14.28 24.42
C GLU A 714 38.49 15.52 25.34
N ASN A 715 37.89 15.38 26.52
CA ASN A 715 37.77 16.42 27.54
C ASN A 715 37.06 17.70 27.08
N THR A 716 36.29 17.65 25.98
CA THR A 716 35.52 18.79 25.48
C THR A 716 34.29 19.01 26.37
N PRO A 717 34.11 20.22 26.97
CA PRO A 717 32.89 20.54 27.69
C PRO A 717 31.72 20.73 26.72
N ILE A 718 30.61 20.06 27.00
CA ILE A 718 29.39 20.13 26.19
C ILE A 718 28.19 20.41 27.09
N GLN A 719 27.34 21.33 26.65
CA GLN A 719 26.09 21.66 27.33
C GLN A 719 24.92 21.04 26.59
N LEU A 720 24.17 20.17 27.27
CA LEU A 720 22.94 19.57 26.77
C LEU A 720 21.73 20.22 27.44
N GLU A 721 20.71 20.54 26.67
CA GLU A 721 19.45 21.10 27.15
C GLU A 721 18.28 20.34 26.55
N PHE A 722 17.42 19.79 27.41
CA PHE A 722 16.20 19.09 27.04
C PHE A 722 15.00 19.84 27.59
N ILE A 723 13.98 20.05 26.74
CA ILE A 723 12.66 20.49 27.15
C ILE A 723 11.69 19.38 26.77
N THR A 724 10.98 18.84 27.75
CA THR A 724 10.14 17.65 27.59
C THR A 724 8.76 17.82 28.22
N ASN A 725 7.83 16.96 27.80
CA ASN A 725 6.51 16.81 28.42
C ASN A 725 6.47 15.71 29.49
N GLN A 726 7.49 14.85 29.51
CA GLN A 726 7.66 13.78 30.48
C GLN A 726 9.05 13.87 31.10
N PRO A 727 9.19 13.50 32.38
CA PRO A 727 10.50 13.46 33.02
C PRO A 727 11.42 12.47 32.29
N ILE A 728 12.69 12.83 32.17
CA ILE A 728 13.75 11.91 31.73
C ILE A 728 14.42 11.38 32.98
N ASP A 729 14.52 10.06 33.07
CA ASP A 729 15.36 9.40 34.06
C ASP A 729 16.83 9.52 33.63
N LEU A 730 17.61 10.25 34.42
CA LEU A 730 19.03 10.50 34.14
C LEU A 730 19.89 9.26 34.42
N ASP A 731 19.42 8.32 35.22
CA ASP A 731 20.18 7.11 35.56
C ASP A 731 20.19 6.10 34.40
N THR A 732 19.14 6.14 33.57
CA THR A 732 19.06 5.31 32.35
C THR A 732 19.56 6.01 31.11
N LEU A 733 19.90 7.30 31.19
CA LEU A 733 20.33 8.11 30.05
C LEU A 733 21.74 7.69 29.58
N GLU A 734 21.82 7.20 28.35
CA GLU A 734 23.08 6.75 27.77
C GLU A 734 23.72 7.89 26.97
N LEU A 735 24.85 8.38 27.46
CA LEU A 735 25.73 9.32 26.76
C LEU A 735 27.09 8.68 26.57
N LYS A 736 27.39 8.25 25.35
CA LYS A 736 28.64 7.52 25.04
C LYS A 736 29.31 8.08 23.81
N THR A 737 30.63 8.17 23.84
CA THR A 737 31.43 8.63 22.69
C THR A 737 32.07 7.42 22.03
N LEU A 738 31.92 7.26 20.71
CA LEU A 738 32.64 6.23 19.95
C LEU A 738 34.12 6.59 19.90
N ASP A 739 35.01 5.80 20.49
CA ASP A 739 36.46 6.02 20.40
C ASP A 739 36.94 5.95 18.95
N GLN A 740 37.38 7.09 18.42
CA GLN A 740 37.73 7.20 17.02
C GLN A 740 38.98 6.40 16.66
N GLN A 741 39.98 6.35 17.55
CA GLN A 741 41.24 5.70 17.28
C GLN A 741 41.08 4.17 17.31
N ALA A 742 40.38 3.66 18.32
CA ALA A 742 40.04 2.24 18.42
C ALA A 742 39.20 1.81 17.20
N PHE A 743 38.20 2.60 16.81
CA PHE A 743 37.35 2.31 15.67
C PHE A 743 38.10 2.34 14.33
N ASP A 744 38.96 3.35 14.09
CA ASP A 744 39.78 3.43 12.86
C ASP A 744 40.73 2.24 12.74
N THR A 745 41.31 1.81 13.88
CA THR A 745 42.20 0.65 13.93
C THR A 745 41.45 -0.63 13.59
N LEU A 746 40.22 -0.81 14.12
CA LEU A 746 39.34 -1.92 13.77
C LEU A 746 39.01 -1.90 12.26
N VAL A 747 38.52 -0.77 11.73
CA VAL A 747 38.16 -0.63 10.31
C VAL A 747 39.35 -0.95 9.39
N SER A 748 40.54 -0.45 9.73
CA SER A 748 41.76 -0.68 8.96
C SER A 748 42.11 -2.17 8.92
N SER A 749 41.94 -2.89 10.03
CA SER A 749 42.20 -4.34 10.09
C SER A 749 41.24 -5.17 9.23
N LEU A 750 40.01 -4.70 9.03
CA LEU A 750 39.01 -5.39 8.20
C LEU A 750 39.15 -5.10 6.70
N LYS A 751 39.72 -3.95 6.33
CA LYS A 751 39.68 -3.42 4.96
C LYS A 751 40.30 -4.38 3.93
N GLU A 752 41.43 -5.00 4.27
CA GLU A 752 42.13 -5.96 3.40
C GLU A 752 41.41 -7.31 3.27
N GLN A 753 40.43 -7.58 4.13
CA GLN A 753 39.66 -8.82 4.20
C GLN A 753 38.17 -8.59 3.95
N SER A 754 37.84 -7.52 3.23
CA SER A 754 36.47 -7.13 2.90
C SER A 754 36.00 -7.77 1.58
N LEU A 755 34.73 -8.16 1.55
CA LEU A 755 34.04 -8.62 0.35
C LEU A 755 33.40 -7.43 -0.36
N LYS A 756 33.85 -7.15 -1.58
CA LYS A 756 33.16 -6.23 -2.48
C LYS A 756 32.31 -7.03 -3.45
N LEU A 757 31.01 -6.76 -3.45
CA LEU A 757 30.08 -7.41 -4.37
C LEU A 757 29.86 -6.53 -5.59
N ILE A 758 29.81 -7.15 -6.76
CA ILE A 758 29.43 -6.55 -8.03
C ILE A 758 28.23 -7.33 -8.55
N ARG A 759 27.22 -6.61 -9.06
CA ARG A 759 26.05 -7.24 -9.66
C ARG A 759 26.44 -7.80 -11.03
N GLN A 760 26.19 -9.09 -11.25
CA GLN A 760 26.41 -9.70 -12.56
C GLN A 760 25.16 -9.68 -13.42
N ARG A 761 24.06 -10.25 -12.91
CA ARG A 761 22.82 -10.43 -13.68
C ARG A 761 21.62 -10.61 -12.76
N GLY A 762 20.54 -9.85 -12.96
CA GLY A 762 19.29 -10.04 -12.21
C GLY A 762 19.54 -9.96 -10.70
N SER A 763 19.26 -11.06 -9.98
CA SER A 763 19.48 -11.22 -8.54
C SER A 763 20.80 -11.94 -8.17
N ASN A 764 21.75 -12.03 -9.11
CA ASN A 764 23.04 -12.68 -8.92
C ASN A 764 24.16 -11.67 -8.67
N TYR A 765 24.94 -11.92 -7.63
CA TYR A 765 26.04 -11.08 -7.17
C TYR A 765 27.30 -11.90 -6.99
N GLU A 766 28.44 -11.36 -7.37
CA GLU A 766 29.75 -11.99 -7.21
C GLU A 766 30.69 -11.05 -6.47
N GLY A 767 31.55 -11.61 -5.62
CA GLY A 767 32.68 -10.90 -5.06
C GLY A 767 33.86 -11.83 -4.82
N THR A 768 35.03 -11.23 -4.70
CA THR A 768 36.26 -11.94 -4.33
C THR A 768 36.61 -11.65 -2.88
N LEU A 769 37.17 -12.65 -2.20
CA LEU A 769 37.57 -12.57 -0.80
C LEU A 769 38.95 -13.20 -0.63
N GLN A 770 39.82 -12.50 0.11
CA GLN A 770 41.11 -13.04 0.54
C GLN A 770 41.08 -13.34 2.03
N VAL A 771 41.19 -14.63 2.39
CA VAL A 771 41.25 -15.09 3.78
C VAL A 771 42.71 -15.35 4.14
N LYS A 772 43.21 -14.63 5.16
CA LYS A 772 44.59 -14.80 5.64
C LYS A 772 44.65 -15.92 6.68
N GLY A 773 45.70 -16.74 6.62
CA GLY A 773 45.94 -17.84 7.55
C GLY A 773 45.18 -19.13 7.21
N LYS A 774 45.44 -20.20 7.99
CA LYS A 774 44.85 -21.54 7.78
C LYS A 774 43.57 -21.80 8.58
N LYS A 775 43.21 -20.92 9.53
CA LYS A 775 42.03 -21.09 10.40
C LYS A 775 40.74 -20.77 9.64
N LYS A 776 39.66 -21.50 9.98
CA LYS A 776 38.31 -21.18 9.49
C LYS A 776 37.87 -19.85 10.09
N GLN A 777 37.36 -18.95 9.24
CA GLN A 777 36.78 -17.67 9.65
C GLN A 777 35.30 -17.63 9.26
N LEU A 778 34.55 -16.74 9.89
CA LEU A 778 33.17 -16.47 9.54
C LEU A 778 33.13 -15.20 8.69
N LEU A 779 32.53 -15.27 7.51
CA LEU A 779 32.24 -14.11 6.69
C LEU A 779 30.87 -13.55 7.10
N TYR A 780 30.84 -12.33 7.63
CA TYR A 780 29.62 -11.54 7.74
C TYR A 780 29.29 -10.91 6.39
N VAL A 781 28.02 -10.96 6.00
CA VAL A 781 27.53 -10.35 4.77
C VAL A 781 26.34 -9.45 5.09
N SER A 782 26.41 -8.24 4.57
CA SER A 782 25.44 -7.16 4.73
C SER A 782 24.17 -7.36 3.88
N ILE A 783 23.65 -8.58 3.89
CA ILE A 783 22.43 -8.98 3.18
C ILE A 783 21.54 -9.68 4.21
N PRO A 784 20.26 -9.29 4.34
CA PRO A 784 19.34 -9.99 5.21
C PRO A 784 19.25 -11.48 4.88
N TYR A 785 19.26 -12.32 5.91
CA TYR A 785 19.12 -13.75 5.76
C TYR A 785 17.74 -14.10 5.20
N ASN A 786 17.73 -14.94 4.16
CA ASN A 786 16.53 -15.54 3.59
C ASN A 786 16.88 -16.93 3.07
N GLN A 787 16.00 -17.91 3.29
CA GLN A 787 16.18 -19.30 2.83
C GLN A 787 16.25 -19.47 1.30
N ASN A 788 15.85 -18.43 0.56
CA ASN A 788 15.88 -18.36 -0.90
C ASN A 788 17.23 -17.90 -1.45
N TRP A 789 18.19 -17.50 -0.60
CA TRP A 789 19.57 -17.28 -1.02
C TRP A 789 20.32 -18.59 -1.21
N GLN A 790 20.92 -18.75 -2.38
CA GLN A 790 21.91 -19.78 -2.69
C GLN A 790 23.28 -19.13 -2.71
N VAL A 791 24.22 -19.74 -1.99
CA VAL A 791 25.58 -19.22 -1.85
C VAL A 791 26.55 -20.30 -2.33
N PHE A 792 27.54 -19.89 -3.10
CA PHE A 792 28.61 -20.77 -3.57
C PHE A 792 29.98 -20.16 -3.26
N ILE A 793 30.93 -20.99 -2.88
CA ILE A 793 32.36 -20.65 -2.74
C ILE A 793 33.09 -21.48 -3.80
N ASP A 794 33.77 -20.80 -4.72
CA ASP A 794 34.50 -21.42 -5.85
C ASP A 794 33.62 -22.42 -6.63
N GLY A 795 32.36 -22.03 -6.87
CA GLY A 795 31.36 -22.84 -7.57
C GLY A 795 30.71 -23.96 -6.74
N LYS A 796 31.16 -24.20 -5.50
CA LYS A 796 30.59 -25.25 -4.62
C LYS A 796 29.53 -24.67 -3.69
N PRO A 797 28.33 -25.28 -3.58
CA PRO A 797 27.27 -24.76 -2.72
C PRO A 797 27.66 -24.82 -1.25
N VAL A 798 27.36 -23.75 -0.52
CA VAL A 798 27.59 -23.64 0.93
C VAL A 798 26.32 -23.18 1.65
N LYS A 799 26.14 -23.65 2.89
CA LYS A 799 24.99 -23.26 3.70
C LYS A 799 25.25 -21.89 4.35
N ALA A 800 24.43 -20.91 3.99
CA ALA A 800 24.33 -19.67 4.74
C ALA A 800 23.68 -19.93 6.11
N GLN A 801 24.16 -19.25 7.14
CA GLN A 801 23.59 -19.27 8.49
C GLN A 801 23.13 -17.86 8.89
N LYS A 802 22.12 -17.80 9.76
CA LYS A 802 21.60 -16.55 10.30
C LYS A 802 22.49 -16.09 11.46
N ILE A 803 22.99 -14.85 11.39
CA ILE A 803 23.80 -14.20 12.43
C ILE A 803 23.29 -12.78 12.70
N LEU A 804 23.65 -12.17 13.83
CA LEU A 804 23.20 -10.82 14.21
C LEU A 804 21.69 -10.64 14.01
N ASN A 805 20.92 -11.57 14.58
CA ASN A 805 19.47 -11.73 14.42
C ASN A 805 18.98 -12.04 12.99
N ASN A 806 19.39 -11.34 11.92
CA ASN A 806 18.84 -11.54 10.57
C ASN A 806 19.79 -11.29 9.38
N PHE A 807 21.10 -11.52 9.53
CA PHE A 807 22.07 -11.35 8.44
C PHE A 807 22.72 -12.67 8.02
N ILE A 808 23.30 -12.69 6.81
CA ILE A 808 23.99 -13.86 6.28
C ILE A 808 25.38 -13.99 6.90
N GLY A 809 25.68 -15.18 7.44
CA GLY A 809 27.01 -15.64 7.81
C GLY A 809 27.42 -16.85 6.99
N ILE A 810 28.68 -16.93 6.57
CA ILE A 810 29.22 -18.06 5.79
C ILE A 810 30.58 -18.48 6.36
N ASN A 811 30.78 -19.76 6.65
CA ASN A 811 32.11 -20.23 7.08
C ASN A 811 33.03 -20.34 5.87
N VAL A 812 34.19 -19.71 5.92
CA VAL A 812 35.19 -19.69 4.84
C VAL A 812 36.54 -20.22 5.35
N LYS A 813 37.26 -20.95 4.50
CA LYS A 813 38.60 -21.46 4.80
C LYS A 813 39.67 -20.44 4.36
N GLY A 814 40.92 -20.67 4.75
CA GLY A 814 42.06 -19.89 4.27
C GLY A 814 42.26 -20.02 2.76
N GLY A 815 42.52 -18.92 2.08
CA GLY A 815 42.71 -18.89 0.63
C GLY A 815 42.07 -17.69 -0.07
N LYS A 816 42.24 -17.65 -1.39
CA LYS A 816 41.53 -16.72 -2.28
C LYS A 816 40.26 -17.43 -2.76
N HIS A 817 39.13 -16.77 -2.60
CA HIS A 817 37.83 -17.34 -2.91
C HIS A 817 37.01 -16.41 -3.78
N THR A 818 36.25 -16.99 -4.71
CA THR A 818 35.15 -16.31 -5.41
C THR A 818 33.85 -16.75 -4.77
N ILE A 819 33.05 -15.78 -4.32
CA ILE A 819 31.77 -16.03 -3.64
C ILE A 819 30.65 -15.49 -4.50
N THR A 820 29.71 -16.35 -4.86
CA THR A 820 28.53 -15.99 -5.65
C THR A 820 27.25 -16.19 -4.85
N PHE A 821 26.35 -15.22 -4.95
CA PHE A 821 25.03 -15.22 -4.34
C PHE A 821 23.97 -15.21 -5.44
N GLY A 822 23.00 -16.13 -5.38
CA GLY A 822 21.83 -16.14 -6.25
C GLY A 822 20.54 -16.21 -5.42
N TYR A 823 19.58 -15.34 -5.70
CA TYR A 823 18.29 -15.35 -5.02
C TYR A 823 17.24 -16.11 -5.86
N GLN A 824 16.67 -17.18 -5.30
CA GLN A 824 15.67 -18.00 -5.96
C GLN A 824 14.44 -18.24 -5.04
N PRO A 825 13.31 -17.55 -5.25
CA PRO A 825 12.12 -17.68 -4.41
C PRO A 825 11.44 -19.03 -4.64
N LYS A 826 11.69 -20.02 -3.78
CA LYS A 826 11.22 -21.42 -3.98
C LYS A 826 9.70 -21.53 -4.09
N SER A 827 8.96 -20.77 -3.29
CA SER A 827 7.50 -20.71 -3.30
C SER A 827 6.90 -20.26 -4.63
N PHE A 828 7.58 -19.40 -5.38
CA PHE A 828 7.18 -19.04 -6.73
C PHE A 828 7.18 -20.28 -7.64
N TYR A 829 8.26 -21.08 -7.62
CA TYR A 829 8.37 -22.30 -8.42
C TYR A 829 7.37 -23.38 -7.95
N TYR A 830 7.11 -23.51 -6.65
CA TYR A 830 6.03 -24.36 -6.15
C TYR A 830 4.67 -23.92 -6.68
N GLY A 831 4.40 -22.61 -6.75
CA GLY A 831 3.17 -22.10 -7.33
C GLY A 831 3.04 -22.42 -8.82
N VAL A 832 4.13 -22.30 -9.59
CA VAL A 832 4.16 -22.66 -11.02
C VAL A 832 3.93 -24.16 -11.22
N THR A 833 4.58 -25.03 -10.43
CA THR A 833 4.41 -26.49 -10.53
C THR A 833 2.99 -26.93 -10.19
N VAL A 834 2.34 -26.31 -9.20
CA VAL A 834 0.92 -26.55 -8.89
C VAL A 834 0.04 -26.24 -10.10
N ILE A 835 0.27 -25.10 -10.77
CA ILE A 835 -0.51 -24.69 -11.96
C ILE A 835 -0.32 -25.68 -13.10
N ILE A 836 0.93 -26.06 -13.40
CA ILE A 836 1.24 -27.03 -14.45
C ILE A 836 0.55 -28.36 -14.16
N THR A 837 0.62 -28.84 -12.92
CA THR A 837 0.00 -30.10 -12.49
C THR A 837 -1.52 -30.08 -12.67
N VAL A 838 -2.17 -28.98 -12.24
CA VAL A 838 -3.62 -28.80 -12.41
C VAL A 838 -4.00 -28.72 -13.88
N PHE A 839 -3.24 -27.98 -14.69
CA PHE A 839 -3.50 -27.86 -16.13
C PHE A 839 -3.36 -29.20 -16.85
N VAL A 840 -2.31 -29.97 -16.56
CA VAL A 840 -2.11 -31.33 -17.09
C VAL A 840 -3.24 -32.25 -16.65
N GLY A 841 -3.67 -32.19 -15.38
CA GLY A 841 -4.80 -32.97 -14.87
C GLY A 841 -6.12 -32.66 -15.57
N ILE A 842 -6.42 -31.37 -15.81
CA ILE A 842 -7.59 -30.94 -16.59
C ILE A 842 -7.51 -31.43 -18.03
N LEU A 843 -6.34 -31.30 -18.67
CA LEU A 843 -6.13 -31.74 -20.05
C LEU A 843 -6.33 -33.26 -20.16
N TYR A 844 -5.73 -34.04 -19.26
CA TYR A 844 -5.91 -35.48 -19.19
C TYR A 844 -7.39 -35.87 -19.02
N TYR A 845 -8.10 -35.23 -18.09
CA TYR A 845 -9.54 -35.47 -17.88
C TYR A 845 -10.36 -35.17 -19.15
N GLN A 846 -10.08 -34.07 -19.84
CA GLN A 846 -10.78 -33.73 -21.09
C GLN A 846 -10.48 -34.74 -22.21
N LEU A 847 -9.24 -35.20 -22.35
CA LEU A 847 -8.85 -36.22 -23.32
C LEU A 847 -9.49 -37.57 -23.01
N ALA A 848 -9.50 -38.00 -21.74
CA ALA A 848 -10.15 -39.22 -21.29
C ALA A 848 -11.67 -39.19 -21.54
N LYS A 849 -12.32 -38.06 -21.25
CA LYS A 849 -13.76 -37.86 -21.54
C LYS A 849 -14.05 -37.92 -23.04
N ARG A 850 -13.22 -37.30 -23.88
CA ARG A 850 -13.36 -37.39 -25.35
C ARG A 850 -13.20 -38.83 -25.85
N ARG A 851 -12.22 -39.58 -25.34
CA ARG A 851 -12.03 -41.01 -25.67
C ARG A 851 -13.25 -41.84 -25.28
N LYS A 852 -13.77 -41.69 -24.06
CA LYS A 852 -14.98 -42.39 -23.60
C LYS A 852 -16.21 -42.05 -24.44
N ASN A 853 -16.41 -40.78 -24.78
CA ASN A 853 -17.51 -40.35 -25.64
C ASN A 853 -17.36 -40.88 -27.07
N ASN A 854 -16.14 -41.00 -27.60
CA ASN A 854 -15.89 -41.59 -28.91
C ASN A 854 -16.07 -43.11 -28.90
N GLN A 855 -15.74 -43.80 -27.80
CA GLN A 855 -16.01 -45.23 -27.60
C GLN A 855 -17.49 -45.54 -27.39
N GLN A 856 -18.30 -44.60 -26.87
CA GLN A 856 -19.76 -44.74 -26.78
C GLN A 856 -20.51 -44.37 -28.07
N ARG A 857 -19.80 -43.77 -29.04
CA ARG A 857 -20.34 -43.39 -30.36
C ARG A 857 -19.95 -44.37 -31.48
N ARG A 858 -18.96 -45.21 -31.22
CA ARG A 858 -18.63 -46.40 -32.01
C ARG A 858 -19.37 -47.58 -31.40
#